data_AF-A0ABD7Q484-F1
#
_entry.id   AF-A0ABD7Q484-F1
#
_cell.length_a   1.000
_cell.length_b   1.000
_cell.length_c   1.000
_cell.angle_alpha   90.00
_cell.angle_beta   90.00
_cell.angle_gamma   90.00
#
_symmetry.space_group_name_H-M   'P 1'
#
loop_
_entity.id
_entity.type
_entity.pdbx_description
1 polymer ?
#
loop_
_entity_poly.entity_id
_entity_poly.type
_entity_poly.pdbx_seq_one_letter_code
_entity_poly.pdbx_strand_id
1 'polypeptide(L)'
;MKWKPKVFSLLTSIIISNANAGIMREDVSVQDYRDFAENLGKYTPGAENVEVFKTDGTSAGILDFPTPDFGASDDSAVATLVAPSYIVSVAHNTGYGGVKFGNGAKYSVSYKIINRNVHATKDFHIPRLNKVVTDIAPADMVIPDDARRDKTRYKYFARVGSGSQYQVSPTTHKPVYITGAYHWKSGGTIVDPTFENWRLRWTDYGPPDTRAQPFSSAGQGGDSGSPLFVYDSLEKKWKLYGVLTSGADYGTYNVTTYVLDLQTAFINQIIASNTDPDVIDMANNGDIHWSKDAITQGDNSWGWHGIANKALPSSATNAELDATKDLRFNGDGGLIVLDSSINHGAAKLQFSSDYRVISADGANATWVGGGIEVDADKTVDWEVNGLAGDTLHKIGEGTLYVNATGINGGGLRVGDGTVVLAQQPDKDGKRSAFSTVTLVSGRPTVKLGDEDQISGENIQFGSRGGILDLNGYDMSFSTINHNDSGARIINGNADTLSTITLNNKNAQAFIGHFGSPDTANWLNVDYTPVGDQQWTLGGGADINQLTLNDGVFAMSGRATPHAGGVIVKDDWIDETYHVNHIQVEDGSQLHLYEHASLYGDISLADHATMAMTGKSHFTGNLDLGDESSLIVDTSQSNLASTDGNTDSWLTSNVSGSGNVEKYGSGILHWIGDSTFTGLTTVYGGTLNLVGSLVSDLQMKSGTELTGNLSVQNLTLEDGVTLRPYAAPSSNLLTASAFSAQSMTVQKNFITGAGTQLYLRSHMDEAQPDSDRLLIDGDVDSSAGSTFINVDLSGEGYLTDINNSGIAGATEGISLVQVGGLSTKNSFQLVGGYVANGPWQYSLYAFAPGTSSEDERLISGSGDQYWDYRLETRYLTEGDEPTPDEGDSGTKPDDGGNVPDDSGTKPDDGGN
;
A
#
# COMPACT_ATOMS: atom_id res chain seq x y z
N MET A 1 21.93 19.24 52.85
CA MET A 1 21.02 19.71 53.92
C MET A 1 20.08 18.55 54.24
N LYS A 2 19.99 18.17 55.52
CA LYS A 2 19.24 17.00 56.02
C LYS A 2 17.74 17.20 55.81
N TRP A 3 17.01 16.14 55.44
CA TRP A 3 15.69 15.91 56.03
C TRP A 3 15.36 14.41 56.09
N LYS A 4 14.94 13.99 57.28
CA LYS A 4 14.55 12.64 57.66
C LYS A 4 13.01 12.55 57.70
N PRO A 5 12.45 11.33 57.64
CA PRO A 5 11.03 11.06 57.36
C PRO A 5 10.16 11.14 58.63
N LYS A 6 8.83 11.21 58.44
CA LYS A 6 7.85 10.80 59.45
C LYS A 6 6.85 9.81 58.83
N VAL A 7 6.85 8.63 59.43
CA VAL A 7 5.89 7.53 59.25
C VAL A 7 4.67 7.83 60.12
N PHE A 8 3.46 7.68 59.59
CA PHE A 8 2.36 7.05 60.32
C PHE A 8 1.41 6.35 59.35
N SER A 9 1.17 5.09 59.67
CA SER A 9 0.47 4.06 58.92
C SER A 9 -1.05 4.20 59.09
N LEU A 10 -1.83 3.97 58.02
CA LEU A 10 -3.19 3.45 58.12
C LEU A 10 -3.32 2.30 57.11
N LEU A 11 -3.33 1.08 57.64
CA LEU A 11 -3.59 -0.15 56.89
C LEU A 11 -5.01 -0.11 56.31
N THR A 12 -5.12 -0.13 54.99
CA THR A 12 -6.18 -0.86 54.31
C THR A 12 -5.51 -1.93 53.48
N SER A 13 -5.78 -3.18 53.83
CA SER A 13 -5.26 -4.38 53.21
C SER A 13 -5.66 -4.45 51.73
N ILE A 14 -4.78 -3.94 50.85
CA ILE A 14 -4.76 -4.33 49.44
C ILE A 14 -4.07 -5.68 49.39
N ILE A 15 -4.83 -6.73 49.09
CA ILE A 15 -4.26 -7.98 48.63
C ILE A 15 -3.57 -7.65 47.30
N ILE A 16 -2.25 -7.54 47.31
CA ILE A 16 -1.44 -7.50 46.09
C ILE A 16 -1.43 -8.94 45.57
N SER A 17 -2.47 -9.31 44.81
CA SER A 17 -2.30 -10.37 43.82
C SER A 17 -1.38 -9.82 42.75
N ASN A 18 -0.33 -10.57 42.42
CA ASN A 18 0.50 -10.30 41.25
C ASN A 18 -0.42 -10.40 40.02
N ALA A 19 -0.99 -9.28 39.60
CA ALA A 19 -1.75 -9.18 38.37
C ALA A 19 -0.75 -8.83 37.26
N ASN A 20 -0.52 -9.78 36.36
CA ASN A 20 0.29 -9.61 35.15
C ASN A 20 -0.52 -8.80 34.12
N ALA A 21 -0.18 -8.72 32.84
CA ALA A 21 -1.02 -8.02 31.89
C ALA A 21 -1.05 -8.51 30.44
N GLY A 22 -2.15 -8.25 29.69
CA GLY A 22 -2.45 -8.79 28.37
C GLY A 22 -1.68 -10.06 28.03
N ILE A 23 -2.11 -11.24 28.52
CA ILE A 23 -1.30 -12.45 28.36
C ILE A 23 -1.47 -12.96 26.93
N MET A 24 -0.48 -12.70 26.09
CA MET A 24 -0.42 -13.21 24.72
C MET A 24 0.13 -14.64 24.73
N ARG A 25 -0.42 -15.48 23.84
CA ARG A 25 0.05 -16.86 23.68
C ARG A 25 1.50 -16.95 23.17
N GLU A 26 2.14 -18.06 23.46
CA GLU A 26 3.57 -18.26 23.19
C GLU A 26 3.93 -18.43 21.71
N ASP A 27 2.97 -18.85 20.89
CA ASP A 27 3.17 -19.33 19.53
C ASP A 27 2.66 -18.36 18.46
N VAL A 28 2.11 -17.19 18.80
CA VAL A 28 1.73 -16.12 17.83
C VAL A 28 2.59 -14.88 18.07
N SER A 29 3.01 -14.21 17.00
CA SER A 29 3.87 -13.02 17.08
C SER A 29 3.18 -11.89 17.84
N VAL A 30 3.93 -11.18 18.70
CA VAL A 30 3.46 -9.94 19.33
C VAL A 30 3.05 -8.91 18.27
N GLN A 31 3.71 -8.93 17.11
CA GLN A 31 3.39 -8.02 16.01
C GLN A 31 1.95 -8.23 15.50
N ASP A 32 1.47 -9.48 15.38
CA ASP A 32 0.08 -9.73 14.96
C ASP A 32 -0.94 -9.20 15.98
N TYR A 33 -0.66 -9.34 17.28
CA TYR A 33 -1.51 -8.77 18.33
C TYR A 33 -1.58 -7.24 18.25
N ARG A 34 -0.46 -6.59 17.92
CA ARG A 34 -0.36 -5.14 17.73
C ARG A 34 -1.09 -4.69 16.48
N ASP A 35 -0.83 -5.35 15.35
CA ASP A 35 -1.44 -5.01 14.06
C ASP A 35 -2.96 -5.20 14.09
N PHE A 36 -3.45 -6.28 14.72
CA PHE A 36 -4.88 -6.46 14.96
C PHE A 36 -5.48 -5.35 15.84
N ALA A 37 -4.75 -4.86 16.85
CA ALA A 37 -5.20 -3.78 17.74
C ALA A 37 -5.21 -2.38 17.10
N GLU A 38 -4.32 -2.17 16.14
CA GLU A 38 -4.09 -0.89 15.48
C GLU A 38 -4.69 -0.82 14.07
N ASN A 39 -5.32 -1.91 13.62
CA ASN A 39 -5.90 -2.09 12.29
C ASN A 39 -4.89 -1.92 11.16
N LEU A 40 -3.73 -2.56 11.32
CA LEU A 40 -2.56 -2.50 10.44
C LEU A 40 -2.23 -3.89 9.89
N GLY A 41 -1.22 -3.98 9.01
CA GLY A 41 -0.90 -5.21 8.30
C GLY A 41 -2.11 -5.75 7.54
N LYS A 42 -2.30 -7.07 7.59
CA LYS A 42 -3.48 -7.76 7.03
C LYS A 42 -4.78 -7.58 7.81
N TYR A 43 -4.78 -6.84 8.93
CA TYR A 43 -5.93 -6.67 9.82
C TYR A 43 -6.67 -5.33 9.59
N THR A 44 -6.84 -4.97 8.32
CA THR A 44 -7.63 -3.79 7.94
C THR A 44 -9.10 -3.99 8.33
N PRO A 45 -9.83 -2.94 8.75
CA PRO A 45 -11.21 -3.08 9.19
C PRO A 45 -12.09 -3.67 8.08
N GLY A 46 -12.90 -4.67 8.43
CA GLY A 46 -13.76 -5.39 7.48
C GLY A 46 -13.11 -6.58 6.76
N ALA A 47 -11.79 -6.78 6.87
CA ALA A 47 -11.15 -7.97 6.31
C ALA A 47 -11.71 -9.26 6.97
N GLU A 48 -12.14 -10.22 6.16
CA GLU A 48 -12.74 -11.49 6.59
C GLU A 48 -11.82 -12.68 6.25
N ASN A 49 -12.00 -13.79 6.96
CA ASN A 49 -11.26 -15.04 6.73
C ASN A 49 -9.74 -14.87 6.82
N VAL A 50 -9.28 -13.98 7.70
CA VAL A 50 -7.87 -13.69 7.90
C VAL A 50 -7.23 -14.84 8.69
N GLU A 51 -6.31 -15.56 8.08
CA GLU A 51 -5.55 -16.62 8.75
C GLU A 51 -4.43 -16.01 9.62
N VAL A 52 -4.34 -16.47 10.86
CA VAL A 52 -3.26 -16.11 11.79
C VAL A 52 -2.29 -17.26 11.86
N PHE A 53 -1.02 -16.98 11.62
CA PHE A 53 0.05 -17.98 11.64
C PHE A 53 0.74 -17.99 12.99
N LYS A 54 1.17 -19.17 13.39
CA LYS A 54 2.11 -19.36 14.48
C LYS A 54 3.52 -18.97 14.03
N THR A 55 4.40 -18.80 15.00
CA THR A 55 5.82 -18.53 14.77
C THR A 55 6.58 -19.66 14.06
N ASP A 56 6.00 -20.87 14.02
CA ASP A 56 6.52 -22.01 13.24
C ASP A 56 5.94 -22.12 11.82
N GLY A 57 5.08 -21.16 11.41
CA GLY A 57 4.42 -21.12 10.11
C GLY A 57 3.14 -21.97 10.01
N THR A 58 2.76 -22.73 11.05
CA THR A 58 1.49 -23.46 11.05
C THR A 58 0.32 -22.56 11.45
N SER A 59 -0.91 -22.95 11.11
CA SER A 59 -2.10 -22.14 11.44
C SER A 59 -2.36 -22.07 12.96
N ALA A 60 -2.57 -20.86 13.47
CA ALA A 60 -3.12 -20.60 14.80
C ALA A 60 -4.67 -20.56 14.78
N GLY A 61 -5.26 -20.49 13.59
CA GLY A 61 -6.70 -20.41 13.33
C GLY A 61 -7.05 -19.26 12.38
N ILE A 62 -8.29 -19.27 11.90
CA ILE A 62 -8.84 -18.26 10.98
C ILE A 62 -9.80 -17.37 11.75
N LEU A 63 -9.73 -16.06 11.52
CA LEU A 63 -10.74 -15.11 11.95
C LEU A 63 -11.94 -15.20 10.98
N ASP A 64 -12.94 -15.99 11.32
CA ASP A 64 -14.16 -16.25 10.53
C ASP A 64 -15.22 -15.14 10.68
N PHE A 65 -14.76 -13.90 10.86
CA PHE A 65 -15.56 -12.70 11.06
C PHE A 65 -14.81 -11.48 10.49
N PRO A 66 -15.51 -10.38 10.15
CA PRO A 66 -14.84 -9.17 9.68
C PRO A 66 -14.02 -8.54 10.80
N THR A 67 -12.78 -8.15 10.51
CA THR A 67 -11.91 -7.49 11.47
C THR A 67 -12.56 -6.19 12.01
N PRO A 68 -12.65 -5.98 13.34
CA PRO A 68 -13.28 -4.80 13.91
C PRO A 68 -12.53 -3.51 13.59
N ASP A 69 -13.22 -2.38 13.40
CA ASP A 69 -12.61 -1.05 13.48
C ASP A 69 -12.48 -0.64 14.95
N PHE A 70 -11.25 -0.64 15.47
CA PHE A 70 -10.97 -0.23 16.84
C PHE A 70 -10.75 1.28 17.00
N GLY A 71 -10.93 2.07 15.95
CA GLY A 71 -10.64 3.51 15.94
C GLY A 71 -11.45 4.34 16.94
N ALA A 72 -12.65 3.87 17.33
CA ALA A 72 -13.46 4.54 18.34
C ALA A 72 -12.91 4.39 19.77
N SER A 73 -11.95 3.49 19.98
CA SER A 73 -11.16 3.41 21.20
C SER A 73 -10.08 4.50 21.18
N ASP A 74 -9.88 5.18 22.30
CA ASP A 74 -8.82 6.19 22.39
C ASP A 74 -7.42 5.56 22.25
N ASP A 75 -6.40 6.38 22.00
CA ASP A 75 -5.00 5.94 21.81
C ASP A 75 -4.46 5.13 22.99
N SER A 76 -4.94 5.39 24.22
CA SER A 76 -4.60 4.60 25.41
C SER A 76 -5.56 3.43 25.66
N ALA A 77 -6.58 3.24 24.83
CA ALA A 77 -7.56 2.17 24.91
C ALA A 77 -8.17 1.96 26.31
N VAL A 78 -8.40 3.06 27.03
CA VAL A 78 -9.10 3.07 28.33
C VAL A 78 -10.48 3.70 28.23
N ALA A 79 -10.83 4.29 27.09
CA ALA A 79 -12.11 4.90 26.83
C ALA A 79 -12.55 4.69 25.37
N THR A 80 -13.86 4.76 25.13
CA THR A 80 -14.44 4.54 23.80
C THR A 80 -15.49 5.60 23.49
N LEU A 81 -15.44 6.18 22.29
CA LEU A 81 -16.39 7.17 21.79
C LEU A 81 -17.73 6.51 21.51
N VAL A 82 -18.82 7.03 22.09
CA VAL A 82 -20.20 6.50 21.93
C VAL A 82 -21.20 7.54 21.44
N ALA A 83 -20.83 8.82 21.50
CA ALA A 83 -21.52 9.92 20.84
C ALA A 83 -20.49 11.03 20.54
N PRO A 84 -20.78 12.01 19.65
CA PRO A 84 -19.77 12.96 19.17
C PRO A 84 -18.95 13.66 20.27
N SER A 85 -19.54 13.96 21.43
CA SER A 85 -18.87 14.61 22.56
C SER A 85 -18.78 13.73 23.82
N TYR A 86 -19.01 12.41 23.71
CA TYR A 86 -19.10 11.53 24.87
C TYR A 86 -18.35 10.22 24.67
N ILE A 87 -17.52 9.90 25.66
CA ILE A 87 -16.82 8.62 25.78
C ILE A 87 -17.39 7.83 26.95
N VAL A 88 -17.12 6.53 27.00
CA VAL A 88 -17.42 5.65 28.14
C VAL A 88 -16.15 4.96 28.63
N SER A 89 -16.10 4.69 29.93
CA SER A 89 -15.02 3.97 30.60
C SER A 89 -15.50 3.57 32.02
N VAL A 90 -14.58 3.11 32.86
CA VAL A 90 -14.84 2.81 34.28
C VAL A 90 -14.56 4.00 35.19
N ALA A 91 -15.37 4.15 36.24
CA ALA A 91 -15.30 5.30 37.13
C ALA A 91 -13.99 5.38 37.92
N HIS A 92 -13.40 4.23 38.27
CA HIS A 92 -12.16 4.18 39.04
C HIS A 92 -10.93 4.69 38.26
N ASN A 93 -11.02 4.87 36.94
CA ASN A 93 -9.96 5.47 36.13
C ASN A 93 -9.91 6.99 36.32
N THR A 94 -9.56 7.49 37.51
CA THR A 94 -9.63 8.93 37.85
C THR A 94 -8.53 9.80 37.26
N GLY A 95 -7.47 9.21 36.71
CA GLY A 95 -6.23 9.92 36.35
C GLY A 95 -6.25 10.65 35.00
N TYR A 96 -6.90 10.11 33.97
CA TYR A 96 -6.87 10.70 32.64
C TYR A 96 -7.77 11.95 32.54
N GLY A 97 -7.25 13.01 31.94
CA GLY A 97 -7.91 14.31 31.79
C GLY A 97 -8.41 14.62 30.37
N GLY A 98 -8.17 13.72 29.42
CA GLY A 98 -8.54 13.85 28.03
C GLY A 98 -8.17 12.61 27.24
N VAL A 99 -8.61 12.56 25.99
CA VAL A 99 -8.39 11.45 25.06
C VAL A 99 -7.85 11.96 23.72
N LYS A 100 -7.24 11.06 22.96
CA LYS A 100 -6.81 11.25 21.58
C LYS A 100 -7.27 10.06 20.75
N PHE A 101 -7.43 10.27 19.45
CA PHE A 101 -7.81 9.24 18.50
C PHE A 101 -6.83 9.27 17.31
N GLY A 102 -6.75 8.15 16.60
CA GLY A 102 -5.89 8.00 15.42
C GLY A 102 -4.55 7.31 15.70
N ASN A 103 -4.35 6.69 16.87
CA ASN A 103 -3.17 5.89 17.25
C ASN A 103 -1.86 6.66 17.09
N GLY A 104 -1.78 7.87 17.66
CA GLY A 104 -0.57 8.69 17.55
C GLY A 104 -0.40 9.38 16.19
N ALA A 105 -1.46 9.49 15.39
CA ALA A 105 -1.45 10.24 14.14
C ALA A 105 -0.93 11.68 14.30
N LYS A 106 -0.24 12.17 13.27
CA LYS A 106 0.06 13.59 13.06
C LYS A 106 -1.23 14.40 13.05
N TYR A 107 -1.13 15.65 13.49
CA TYR A 107 -2.27 16.59 13.55
C TYR A 107 -3.45 16.07 14.41
N SER A 108 -3.23 15.07 15.25
CA SER A 108 -4.19 14.65 16.28
C SER A 108 -4.36 15.73 17.35
N VAL A 109 -5.58 15.87 17.84
CA VAL A 109 -5.92 16.82 18.91
C VAL A 109 -6.31 16.08 20.18
N SER A 110 -6.06 16.70 21.34
CA SER A 110 -6.54 16.16 22.61
C SER A 110 -7.89 16.74 22.96
N TYR A 111 -8.88 15.86 23.11
CA TYR A 111 -10.21 16.17 23.60
C TYR A 111 -10.21 16.12 25.12
N LYS A 112 -10.46 17.25 25.77
CA LYS A 112 -10.41 17.39 27.23
C LYS A 112 -11.72 16.96 27.87
N ILE A 113 -11.62 16.25 28.99
CA ILE A 113 -12.78 15.90 29.80
C ILE A 113 -13.21 17.12 30.62
N ILE A 114 -14.46 17.54 30.44
CA ILE A 114 -15.06 18.65 31.19
C ILE A 114 -15.91 18.15 32.36
N ASN A 115 -16.57 17.00 32.20
CA ASN A 115 -17.28 16.31 33.28
C ASN A 115 -17.14 14.80 33.07
N ARG A 116 -16.97 14.04 34.16
CA ARG A 116 -16.84 12.58 34.11
C ARG A 116 -18.18 11.85 34.06
N ASN A 117 -19.26 12.45 34.59
CA ASN A 117 -20.58 11.82 34.75
C ASN A 117 -20.49 10.40 35.33
N VAL A 118 -20.08 10.32 36.59
CA VAL A 118 -19.90 9.05 37.30
C VAL A 118 -21.26 8.45 37.65
N HIS A 119 -21.46 7.19 37.30
CA HIS A 119 -22.64 6.45 37.70
C HIS A 119 -22.69 6.27 39.22
N ALA A 120 -23.86 6.46 39.84
CA ALA A 120 -23.97 6.53 41.30
C ALA A 120 -23.55 5.26 42.05
N THR A 121 -23.77 4.07 41.45
CA THR A 121 -23.55 2.78 42.12
C THR A 121 -22.74 1.76 41.32
N LYS A 122 -22.34 2.10 40.10
CA LYS A 122 -21.64 1.20 39.18
C LYS A 122 -20.29 1.81 38.87
N ASP A 123 -19.29 0.97 38.67
CA ASP A 123 -17.97 1.41 38.24
C ASP A 123 -17.98 1.77 36.75
N PHE A 124 -18.67 2.87 36.44
CA PHE A 124 -18.96 3.32 35.09
C PHE A 124 -19.05 4.83 35.08
N HIS A 125 -18.58 5.46 34.02
CA HIS A 125 -18.78 6.88 33.81
C HIS A 125 -18.90 7.21 32.32
N ILE A 126 -19.51 8.35 32.00
CA ILE A 126 -19.69 8.86 30.63
C ILE A 126 -19.07 10.26 30.49
N PRO A 127 -17.74 10.37 30.37
CA PRO A 127 -17.12 11.67 30.27
C PRO A 127 -17.62 12.49 29.07
N ARG A 128 -17.97 13.75 29.33
CA ARG A 128 -18.25 14.77 28.32
C ARG A 128 -16.95 15.46 27.91
N LEU A 129 -16.78 15.67 26.61
CA LEU A 129 -15.63 16.30 25.99
C LEU A 129 -15.90 17.78 25.69
N ASN A 130 -14.83 18.57 25.56
CA ASN A 130 -14.92 20.01 25.28
C ASN A 130 -15.21 20.36 23.81
N LYS A 131 -15.06 19.40 22.89
CA LYS A 131 -15.28 19.52 21.44
C LYS A 131 -15.85 18.20 20.92
N VAL A 132 -16.60 18.27 19.82
CA VAL A 132 -17.03 17.07 19.08
C VAL A 132 -15.83 16.37 18.46
N VAL A 133 -15.77 15.05 18.51
CA VAL A 133 -14.70 14.27 17.90
C VAL A 133 -14.92 14.20 16.39
N THR A 134 -13.85 14.45 15.63
CA THR A 134 -13.86 14.45 14.16
C THR A 134 -13.09 13.27 13.57
N ASP A 135 -12.07 12.79 14.30
CA ASP A 135 -11.12 11.77 13.87
C ASP A 135 -11.75 10.40 13.58
N ILE A 136 -12.89 10.10 14.20
CA ILE A 136 -13.59 8.83 14.06
C ILE A 136 -15.09 8.98 14.34
N ALA A 137 -15.92 8.13 13.74
CA ALA A 137 -17.32 8.00 14.11
C ALA A 137 -17.46 7.34 15.50
N PRO A 138 -18.50 7.69 16.29
CA PRO A 138 -18.80 6.97 17.51
C PRO A 138 -19.08 5.49 17.26
N ALA A 139 -18.69 4.62 18.20
CA ALA A 139 -19.03 3.21 18.14
C ALA A 139 -20.53 3.00 18.34
N ASP A 140 -21.13 2.16 17.49
CA ASP A 140 -22.48 1.66 17.73
C ASP A 140 -22.54 0.88 19.04
N MET A 141 -23.65 0.98 19.75
CA MET A 141 -23.85 0.31 21.04
C MET A 141 -24.83 -0.87 20.87
N VAL A 142 -24.55 -1.98 21.54
CA VAL A 142 -25.53 -3.07 21.69
C VAL A 142 -26.30 -2.90 23.00
N ILE A 143 -27.55 -3.34 23.04
CA ILE A 143 -28.25 -3.55 24.30
C ILE A 143 -27.75 -4.89 24.87
N PRO A 144 -27.07 -4.93 26.04
CA PRO A 144 -26.44 -6.15 26.55
C PRO A 144 -27.40 -7.33 26.72
N ASP A 145 -28.67 -7.07 27.03
CA ASP A 145 -29.71 -8.09 27.12
C ASP A 145 -30.04 -8.78 25.78
N ASP A 146 -29.90 -8.09 24.65
CA ASP A 146 -30.10 -8.68 23.33
C ASP A 146 -28.97 -9.67 23.01
N ALA A 147 -27.72 -9.25 23.25
CA ALA A 147 -26.54 -10.11 23.12
C ALA A 147 -26.60 -11.35 24.04
N ARG A 148 -27.16 -11.21 25.24
CA ARG A 148 -27.35 -12.31 26.19
C ARG A 148 -28.40 -13.33 25.72
N ARG A 149 -29.43 -12.89 25.00
CA ARG A 149 -30.56 -13.74 24.56
C ARG A 149 -30.28 -14.43 23.22
N ASP A 150 -29.65 -13.73 22.28
CA ASP A 150 -29.42 -14.23 20.92
C ASP A 150 -27.93 -14.52 20.66
N LYS A 151 -27.48 -15.68 21.15
CA LYS A 151 -26.08 -16.13 21.00
C LYS A 151 -25.72 -16.56 19.58
N THR A 152 -26.73 -16.73 18.71
CA THR A 152 -26.50 -17.02 17.29
C THR A 152 -26.17 -15.76 16.53
N ARG A 153 -26.90 -14.66 16.81
CA ARG A 153 -26.65 -13.35 16.21
C ARG A 153 -25.35 -12.73 16.72
N TYR A 154 -25.10 -12.85 18.03
CA TYR A 154 -24.00 -12.23 18.75
C TYR A 154 -22.97 -13.29 19.19
N LYS A 155 -22.29 -13.88 18.21
CA LYS A 155 -21.34 -14.99 18.41
C LYS A 155 -19.90 -14.53 18.65
N TYR A 156 -19.45 -13.52 17.90
CA TYR A 156 -18.05 -13.13 17.84
C TYR A 156 -17.78 -11.90 18.72
N PHE A 157 -16.73 -11.99 19.53
CA PHE A 157 -16.33 -10.97 20.49
C PHE A 157 -14.86 -10.63 20.34
N ALA A 158 -14.55 -9.34 20.33
CA ALA A 158 -13.18 -8.85 20.20
C ALA A 158 -12.94 -7.67 21.15
N ARG A 159 -11.71 -7.53 21.63
CA ARG A 159 -11.30 -6.45 22.55
C ARG A 159 -10.01 -5.79 22.11
N VAL A 160 -9.83 -4.55 22.51
CA VAL A 160 -8.58 -3.79 22.39
C VAL A 160 -8.30 -3.12 23.71
N GLY A 161 -7.03 -3.00 24.11
CA GLY A 161 -6.64 -2.49 25.42
C GLY A 161 -5.12 -2.31 25.52
N SER A 162 -4.68 -1.46 26.43
CA SER A 162 -3.27 -1.12 26.63
C SER A 162 -2.79 -1.38 28.07
N GLY A 163 -3.31 -2.42 28.73
CA GLY A 163 -2.73 -2.87 30.01
C GLY A 163 -1.23 -3.15 29.91
N SER A 164 -0.58 -3.52 31.02
CA SER A 164 0.80 -4.01 30.90
C SER A 164 0.84 -5.20 29.90
N GLN A 165 1.97 -5.55 29.33
CA GLN A 165 1.99 -6.49 28.20
C GLN A 165 2.92 -7.64 28.51
N TYR A 166 2.42 -8.87 28.36
CA TYR A 166 3.17 -10.08 28.65
C TYR A 166 2.97 -11.09 27.53
N GLN A 167 4.00 -11.89 27.23
CA GLN A 167 3.86 -13.05 26.36
C GLN A 167 4.30 -14.29 27.12
N VAL A 168 3.57 -15.38 26.96
CA VAL A 168 3.99 -16.65 27.57
C VAL A 168 5.24 -17.17 26.88
N SER A 169 6.22 -17.59 27.67
CA SER A 169 7.42 -18.24 27.15
C SER A 169 7.09 -19.65 26.63
N PRO A 170 7.48 -20.00 25.38
CA PRO A 170 7.24 -21.34 24.84
C PRO A 170 8.02 -22.43 25.57
N THR A 171 9.07 -22.05 26.33
CA THR A 171 9.92 -23.00 27.06
C THR A 171 9.49 -23.17 28.52
N THR A 172 9.17 -22.06 29.20
CA THR A 172 8.87 -22.11 30.64
C THR A 172 7.38 -22.15 30.94
N HIS A 173 6.52 -21.89 29.93
CA HIS A 173 5.09 -21.69 30.06
C HIS A 173 4.72 -20.72 31.20
N LYS A 174 5.52 -19.66 31.35
CA LYS A 174 5.30 -18.56 32.30
C LYS A 174 5.21 -17.24 31.55
N PRO A 175 4.42 -16.27 32.05
CA PRO A 175 4.37 -14.93 31.48
C PRO A 175 5.74 -14.24 31.55
N VAL A 176 6.17 -13.67 30.43
CA VAL A 176 7.35 -12.81 30.31
C VAL A 176 6.84 -11.38 30.13
N TYR A 177 7.28 -10.48 31.01
CA TYR A 177 6.96 -9.06 30.93
C TYR A 177 7.63 -8.42 29.72
N ILE A 178 6.86 -7.68 28.92
CA ILE A 178 7.32 -6.93 27.74
C ILE A 178 7.36 -5.43 28.06
N THR A 179 6.23 -4.86 28.50
CA THR A 179 6.13 -3.43 28.82
C THR A 179 5.04 -3.13 29.84
N GLY A 180 5.07 -1.93 30.40
CA GLY A 180 4.06 -1.42 31.32
C GLY A 180 2.77 -1.02 30.60
N ALA A 181 1.76 -0.61 31.37
CA ALA A 181 0.51 -0.13 30.82
C ALA A 181 0.67 1.19 30.04
N TYR A 182 -0.27 1.43 29.12
CA TYR A 182 -0.47 2.66 28.34
C TYR A 182 0.64 2.98 27.32
N HIS A 183 1.50 2.02 27.01
CA HIS A 183 2.56 2.19 26.02
C HIS A 183 2.10 1.87 24.59
N TRP A 184 1.27 0.84 24.43
CA TRP A 184 0.72 0.41 23.15
C TRP A 184 -0.47 -0.53 23.34
N LYS A 185 -1.24 -0.75 22.27
CA LYS A 185 -2.46 -1.57 22.30
C LYS A 185 -2.21 -2.99 21.83
N SER A 186 -2.84 -3.97 22.48
CA SER A 186 -2.98 -5.35 21.97
C SER A 186 -4.43 -5.65 21.65
N GLY A 187 -4.68 -6.53 20.70
CA GLY A 187 -6.02 -7.02 20.40
C GLY A 187 -6.29 -8.35 21.11
N GLY A 188 -7.55 -8.76 21.15
CA GLY A 188 -7.94 -10.04 21.70
C GLY A 188 -9.25 -10.56 21.12
N THR A 189 -9.34 -11.87 20.95
CA THR A 189 -10.52 -12.59 20.49
C THR A 189 -11.05 -13.48 21.58
N ILE A 190 -12.37 -13.48 21.77
CA ILE A 190 -13.02 -14.15 22.90
C ILE A 190 -13.96 -15.23 22.38
N VAL A 191 -13.90 -16.40 23.02
CA VAL A 191 -14.77 -17.54 22.75
C VAL A 191 -15.66 -17.84 23.95
N ASP A 192 -16.90 -18.27 23.68
CA ASP A 192 -17.86 -18.77 24.66
C ASP A 192 -17.92 -17.97 25.99
N PRO A 193 -18.15 -16.64 25.95
CA PRO A 193 -18.22 -15.85 27.17
C PRO A 193 -19.41 -16.27 28.03
N THR A 194 -19.25 -16.13 29.36
CA THR A 194 -20.32 -16.35 30.33
C THR A 194 -21.05 -15.05 30.62
N PHE A 195 -22.35 -15.03 30.35
CA PHE A 195 -23.22 -13.91 30.69
C PHE A 195 -23.75 -14.04 32.12
N GLU A 196 -23.62 -12.96 32.89
CA GLU A 196 -24.24 -12.76 34.20
C GLU A 196 -25.26 -11.61 34.12
N ASN A 197 -26.06 -11.38 35.16
CA ASN A 197 -27.19 -10.42 35.12
C ASN A 197 -26.79 -8.94 34.90
N TRP A 198 -25.51 -8.59 35.01
CA TRP A 198 -25.03 -7.20 34.95
C TRP A 198 -23.63 -7.06 34.37
N ARG A 199 -23.05 -8.16 33.89
CA ARG A 199 -21.70 -8.22 33.33
C ARG A 199 -21.54 -9.45 32.47
N LEU A 200 -20.50 -9.43 31.65
CA LEU A 200 -19.96 -10.56 30.92
C LEU A 200 -18.60 -10.92 31.51
N ARG A 201 -18.25 -12.20 31.52
CA ARG A 201 -16.89 -12.65 31.80
C ARG A 201 -16.42 -13.69 30.80
N TRP A 202 -15.13 -13.69 30.50
CA TRP A 202 -14.49 -14.78 29.75
C TRP A 202 -13.24 -15.25 30.46
N THR A 203 -12.77 -16.42 30.06
CA THR A 203 -11.53 -17.03 30.54
C THR A 203 -10.58 -17.14 29.35
N ASP A 204 -9.32 -16.75 29.56
CA ASP A 204 -8.27 -16.90 28.57
C ASP A 204 -7.74 -18.35 28.51
N TYR A 205 -7.57 -18.86 27.29
CA TYR A 205 -7.17 -20.24 26.98
C TYR A 205 -5.90 -20.25 26.13
N GLY A 206 -4.88 -20.98 26.57
CA GLY A 206 -3.64 -21.16 25.81
C GLY A 206 -3.69 -22.34 24.82
N PRO A 207 -2.67 -22.48 23.95
CA PRO A 207 -2.61 -23.47 22.86
C PRO A 207 -2.90 -24.95 23.19
N PRO A 208 -2.65 -25.49 24.40
CA PRO A 208 -3.05 -26.88 24.69
C PRO A 208 -4.58 -27.07 24.83
N ASP A 209 -5.37 -26.00 24.91
CA ASP A 209 -6.84 -26.04 24.99
C ASP A 209 -7.46 -25.83 23.60
N THR A 210 -8.43 -26.66 23.21
CA THR A 210 -9.11 -26.57 21.91
C THR A 210 -9.95 -25.30 21.75
N ARG A 211 -10.22 -24.58 22.84
CA ARG A 211 -10.93 -23.29 22.83
C ARG A 211 -10.01 -22.11 22.55
N ALA A 212 -8.69 -22.29 22.57
CA ALA A 212 -7.76 -21.20 22.26
C ALA A 212 -8.07 -20.60 20.89
N GLN A 213 -8.38 -19.31 20.90
CA GLN A 213 -8.55 -18.47 19.72
C GLN A 213 -7.19 -17.94 19.22
N PRO A 214 -7.10 -17.49 17.95
CA PRO A 214 -5.88 -16.91 17.40
C PRO A 214 -5.27 -15.81 18.27
N PHE A 215 -6.10 -14.87 18.74
CA PHE A 215 -5.70 -13.80 19.66
C PHE A 215 -6.27 -14.01 21.06
N SER A 216 -6.15 -15.21 21.61
CA SER A 216 -6.51 -15.44 23.01
C SER A 216 -5.71 -14.51 23.92
N SER A 217 -6.42 -13.72 24.72
CA SER A 217 -5.80 -12.85 25.71
C SER A 217 -6.76 -12.57 26.88
N ALA A 218 -6.15 -12.23 28.01
CA ALA A 218 -6.84 -11.77 29.22
C ALA A 218 -6.54 -10.31 29.51
N GLY A 219 -7.55 -9.56 29.93
CA GLY A 219 -7.36 -8.18 30.36
C GLY A 219 -6.97 -8.06 31.83
N GLN A 220 -6.19 -7.03 32.15
CA GLN A 220 -5.30 -7.03 33.29
C GLN A 220 -4.99 -5.61 33.82
N GLY A 221 -3.97 -5.45 34.69
CA GLY A 221 -3.58 -4.15 35.24
C GLY A 221 -3.31 -3.10 34.17
N GLY A 222 -4.19 -2.09 34.10
CA GLY A 222 -4.17 -1.03 33.09
C GLY A 222 -5.19 -1.20 31.95
N ASP A 223 -5.79 -2.39 31.77
CA ASP A 223 -6.89 -2.58 30.80
C ASP A 223 -8.25 -2.11 31.34
N SER A 224 -8.34 -1.69 32.60
CA SER A 224 -9.57 -1.10 33.16
C SER A 224 -10.09 0.00 32.26
N GLY A 225 -11.38 -0.04 31.90
CA GLY A 225 -12.03 0.88 30.98
C GLY A 225 -11.97 0.48 29.50
N SER A 226 -11.10 -0.46 29.13
CA SER A 226 -10.96 -0.92 27.74
C SER A 226 -12.25 -1.56 27.19
N PRO A 227 -12.54 -1.37 25.90
CA PRO A 227 -13.78 -1.85 25.30
C PRO A 227 -13.78 -3.34 24.99
N LEU A 228 -14.97 -3.92 25.13
CA LEU A 228 -15.36 -5.19 24.50
C LEU A 228 -16.38 -4.92 23.40
N PHE A 229 -16.08 -5.37 22.19
CA PHE A 229 -16.99 -5.33 21.04
C PHE A 229 -17.61 -6.71 20.77
N VAL A 230 -18.81 -6.70 20.20
CA VAL A 230 -19.54 -7.87 19.72
C VAL A 230 -20.00 -7.65 18.29
N TYR A 231 -19.88 -8.67 17.44
CA TYR A 231 -20.36 -8.60 16.07
C TYR A 231 -21.84 -8.92 15.99
N ASP A 232 -22.61 -8.03 15.38
CA ASP A 232 -24.01 -8.23 15.06
C ASP A 232 -24.12 -8.82 13.65
N SER A 233 -24.31 -10.13 13.54
CA SER A 233 -24.36 -10.81 12.23
C SER A 233 -25.60 -10.46 11.38
N LEU A 234 -26.63 -9.86 11.97
CA LEU A 234 -27.81 -9.41 11.22
C LEU A 234 -27.57 -8.03 10.59
N GLU A 235 -27.05 -7.09 11.38
CA GLU A 235 -26.74 -5.72 10.93
C GLU A 235 -25.34 -5.61 10.28
N LYS A 236 -24.56 -6.70 10.31
CA LYS A 236 -23.21 -6.83 9.77
C LYS A 236 -22.22 -5.78 10.28
N LYS A 237 -22.26 -5.51 11.58
CA LYS A 237 -21.40 -4.48 12.20
C LYS A 237 -20.98 -4.82 13.61
N TRP A 238 -19.84 -4.28 14.01
CA TRP A 238 -19.34 -4.36 15.37
C TRP A 238 -20.03 -3.33 16.27
N LYS A 239 -20.44 -3.76 17.45
CA LYS A 239 -21.10 -2.94 18.46
C LYS A 239 -20.37 -3.04 19.79
N LEU A 240 -20.23 -1.93 20.50
CA LEU A 240 -19.70 -1.88 21.86
C LEU A 240 -20.65 -2.61 22.81
N TYR A 241 -20.15 -3.65 23.48
CA TYR A 241 -20.87 -4.42 24.49
C TYR A 241 -20.75 -3.83 25.89
N GLY A 242 -19.55 -3.39 26.26
CA GLY A 242 -19.26 -2.95 27.62
C GLY A 242 -17.80 -2.58 27.84
N VAL A 243 -17.47 -2.26 29.09
CA VAL A 243 -16.12 -1.82 29.50
C VAL A 243 -15.52 -2.77 30.53
N LEU A 244 -14.23 -3.07 30.39
CA LEU A 244 -13.51 -3.94 31.32
C LEU A 244 -13.38 -3.29 32.70
N THR A 245 -13.68 -4.03 33.76
CA THR A 245 -13.59 -3.53 35.15
C THR A 245 -12.47 -4.16 35.97
N SER A 246 -12.29 -5.47 35.86
CA SER A 246 -11.38 -6.22 36.72
C SER A 246 -11.05 -7.58 36.11
N GLY A 247 -10.05 -8.25 36.66
CA GLY A 247 -9.71 -9.65 36.36
C GLY A 247 -9.45 -10.46 37.62
N ALA A 248 -9.47 -11.78 37.48
CA ALA A 248 -9.07 -12.74 38.50
C ALA A 248 -8.06 -13.72 37.89
N ASP A 249 -6.85 -13.74 38.47
CA ASP A 249 -5.74 -14.59 38.02
C ASP A 249 -5.78 -15.95 38.74
N TYR A 250 -5.79 -17.03 37.96
CA TYR A 250 -5.77 -18.41 38.43
C TYR A 250 -4.63 -19.24 37.82
N GLY A 251 -3.69 -18.61 37.10
CA GLY A 251 -2.62 -19.29 36.38
C GLY A 251 -2.13 -18.52 35.14
N THR A 252 -1.11 -19.07 34.47
CA THR A 252 -0.53 -18.47 33.26
C THR A 252 -1.55 -18.30 32.14
N TYR A 253 -2.28 -19.36 31.85
CA TYR A 253 -3.58 -19.33 31.17
C TYR A 253 -4.65 -19.59 32.24
N ASN A 254 -5.92 -19.27 31.97
CA ASN A 254 -7.04 -19.29 32.94
C ASN A 254 -7.25 -17.99 33.75
N VAL A 255 -6.82 -16.85 33.21
CA VAL A 255 -7.23 -15.55 33.78
C VAL A 255 -8.68 -15.26 33.36
N THR A 256 -9.52 -14.93 34.34
CA THR A 256 -10.92 -14.54 34.09
C THR A 256 -11.04 -13.03 34.07
N THR A 257 -11.54 -12.46 32.98
CA THR A 257 -11.74 -11.02 32.83
C THR A 257 -13.22 -10.66 32.92
N TYR A 258 -13.55 -9.54 33.59
CA TYR A 258 -14.92 -9.08 33.82
C TYR A 258 -15.19 -7.76 33.08
N VAL A 259 -16.25 -7.75 32.28
CA VAL A 259 -16.73 -6.60 31.52
C VAL A 259 -18.09 -6.20 32.04
N LEU A 260 -18.20 -4.96 32.52
CA LEU A 260 -19.47 -4.40 32.93
C LEU A 260 -20.32 -4.13 31.68
N ASP A 261 -21.57 -4.56 31.72
CA ASP A 261 -22.56 -4.28 30.69
C ASP A 261 -22.66 -2.76 30.46
N LEU A 262 -22.80 -2.34 29.21
CA LEU A 262 -22.97 -0.93 28.90
C LEU A 262 -24.24 -0.36 29.54
N GLN A 263 -24.12 0.78 30.24
CA GLN A 263 -25.23 1.42 30.93
C GLN A 263 -26.04 2.33 29.98
N THR A 264 -26.61 1.76 28.91
CA THR A 264 -27.24 2.51 27.79
C THR A 264 -28.31 3.52 28.22
N ALA A 265 -29.16 3.16 29.19
CA ALA A 265 -30.16 4.08 29.74
C ALA A 265 -29.54 5.31 30.42
N PHE A 266 -28.45 5.11 31.17
CA PHE A 266 -27.72 6.20 31.83
C PHE A 266 -26.98 7.07 30.81
N ILE A 267 -26.39 6.46 29.78
CA ILE A 267 -25.75 7.18 28.67
C ILE A 267 -26.76 8.12 28.01
N ASN A 268 -27.91 7.59 27.60
CA ASN A 268 -28.96 8.36 26.95
C ASN A 268 -29.52 9.47 27.87
N GLN A 269 -29.68 9.18 29.16
CA GLN A 269 -30.12 10.18 30.15
C GLN A 269 -29.15 11.36 30.24
N ILE A 270 -27.84 11.10 30.32
CA ILE A 270 -26.84 12.16 30.42
C ILE A 270 -26.80 13.00 29.15
N ILE A 271 -26.78 12.36 27.98
CA ILE A 271 -26.79 13.07 26.69
C ILE A 271 -28.03 13.96 26.61
N ALA A 272 -29.23 13.41 26.86
CA ALA A 272 -30.48 14.18 26.82
C ALA A 272 -30.52 15.33 27.84
N SER A 273 -29.89 15.19 29.01
CA SER A 273 -29.82 16.28 30.01
C SER A 273 -28.96 17.47 29.57
N ASN A 274 -28.05 17.23 28.63
CA ASN A 274 -27.12 18.20 28.05
C ASN A 274 -27.58 18.68 26.66
N THR A 275 -28.84 18.47 26.30
CA THR A 275 -29.43 18.91 25.04
C THR A 275 -30.60 19.84 25.35
N ASP A 276 -30.65 21.01 24.71
CA ASP A 276 -31.81 21.88 24.73
C ASP A 276 -32.90 21.35 23.79
N PRO A 277 -34.18 21.69 24.02
CA PRO A 277 -35.24 21.34 23.07
C PRO A 277 -34.93 21.85 21.66
N ASP A 278 -35.32 21.07 20.65
CA ASP A 278 -35.18 21.46 19.24
C ASP A 278 -35.82 22.85 19.00
N VAL A 279 -35.12 23.68 18.22
CA VAL A 279 -35.68 24.89 17.63
C VAL A 279 -36.52 24.45 16.43
N ILE A 280 -37.83 24.56 16.56
CA ILE A 280 -38.82 24.22 15.53
C ILE A 280 -39.34 25.52 14.92
N ASP A 281 -38.59 26.09 14.00
CA ASP A 281 -38.99 27.26 13.22
C ASP A 281 -40.03 26.93 12.15
N MET A 282 -40.77 27.97 11.72
CA MET A 282 -41.75 27.88 10.63
C MET A 282 -41.49 28.97 9.61
N ALA A 283 -41.50 28.64 8.31
CA ALA A 283 -41.11 29.58 7.25
C ALA A 283 -41.95 30.87 7.22
N ASN A 284 -43.19 30.82 7.68
CA ASN A 284 -44.11 31.96 7.71
C ASN A 284 -43.91 32.93 8.89
N ASN A 285 -43.03 32.60 9.86
CA ASN A 285 -42.78 33.41 11.05
C ASN A 285 -41.60 34.39 10.90
N GLY A 286 -40.99 34.47 9.70
CA GLY A 286 -39.87 35.37 9.40
C GLY A 286 -38.52 34.82 9.85
N ASP A 287 -37.54 35.71 10.01
CA ASP A 287 -36.16 35.34 10.33
C ASP A 287 -36.00 34.92 11.79
N ILE A 288 -35.08 34.00 12.04
CA ILE A 288 -34.70 33.56 13.39
C ILE A 288 -33.62 34.52 13.90
N HIS A 289 -33.83 35.09 15.08
CA HIS A 289 -32.86 35.96 15.74
C HIS A 289 -32.21 35.23 16.92
N TRP A 290 -30.88 35.17 16.93
CA TRP A 290 -30.10 34.55 18.00
C TRP A 290 -29.32 35.62 18.77
N SER A 291 -29.80 35.91 19.98
CA SER A 291 -29.19 36.86 20.91
C SER A 291 -28.51 36.14 22.08
N LYS A 292 -27.84 36.89 22.97
CA LYS A 292 -27.27 36.34 24.21
C LYS A 292 -28.30 35.72 25.15
N ASP A 293 -29.55 36.18 25.07
CA ASP A 293 -30.59 35.85 26.05
C ASP A 293 -31.52 34.75 25.55
N ALA A 294 -31.85 34.75 24.26
CA ALA A 294 -32.78 33.79 23.65
C ALA A 294 -32.60 33.68 22.13
N ILE A 295 -33.19 32.62 21.56
CA ILE A 295 -33.47 32.46 20.13
C ILE A 295 -34.94 32.81 19.93
N THR A 296 -35.28 33.68 18.97
CA THR A 296 -36.66 34.13 18.72
C THR A 296 -37.03 34.09 17.25
N GLN A 297 -38.30 33.83 16.96
CA GLN A 297 -38.87 33.92 15.60
C GLN A 297 -40.36 34.25 15.71
N GLY A 298 -40.77 35.42 15.23
CA GLY A 298 -42.14 35.91 15.46
C GLY A 298 -42.49 35.94 16.95
N ASP A 299 -43.57 35.26 17.33
CA ASP A 299 -44.01 35.12 18.73
C ASP A 299 -43.34 33.95 19.48
N ASN A 300 -42.53 33.13 18.80
CA ASN A 300 -41.84 31.99 19.41
C ASN A 300 -40.52 32.42 20.04
N SER A 301 -40.16 31.77 21.15
CA SER A 301 -38.88 31.94 21.82
C SER A 301 -38.39 30.61 22.39
N TRP A 302 -37.12 30.33 22.16
CA TRP A 302 -36.41 29.16 22.67
C TRP A 302 -35.23 29.61 23.53
N GLY A 303 -35.07 28.95 24.67
CA GLY A 303 -33.87 29.09 25.49
C GLY A 303 -32.70 28.31 24.88
N TRP A 304 -31.50 28.81 25.09
CA TRP A 304 -30.26 28.11 24.75
C TRP A 304 -29.23 28.35 25.86
N HIS A 305 -28.26 27.45 26.01
CA HIS A 305 -27.25 27.53 27.07
C HIS A 305 -25.83 27.63 26.51
N GLY A 306 -25.34 28.87 26.37
CA GLY A 306 -23.94 29.19 26.04
C GLY A 306 -23.21 29.97 27.13
N ILE A 307 -22.13 30.65 26.75
CA ILE A 307 -21.23 31.40 27.63
C ILE A 307 -21.24 32.89 27.25
N ALA A 308 -21.97 33.71 27.99
CA ALA A 308 -22.20 35.11 27.63
C ALA A 308 -20.99 36.06 27.88
N ASN A 309 -20.12 35.73 28.83
CA ASN A 309 -19.10 36.67 29.36
C ASN A 309 -17.66 36.34 28.94
N LYS A 310 -17.45 35.41 28.01
CA LYS A 310 -16.13 34.99 27.54
C LYS A 310 -16.16 34.84 26.03
N ALA A 311 -15.16 35.34 25.34
CA ALA A 311 -15.10 35.25 23.88
C ALA A 311 -14.78 33.84 23.39
N LEU A 312 -13.84 33.13 24.05
CA LEU A 312 -13.39 31.79 23.65
C LEU A 312 -13.83 30.71 24.64
N PRO A 313 -14.22 29.50 24.17
CA PRO A 313 -14.50 28.36 25.05
C PRO A 313 -13.31 27.99 25.92
N SER A 314 -12.09 28.13 25.41
CA SER A 314 -10.84 27.82 26.14
C SER A 314 -10.59 28.69 27.38
N SER A 315 -11.29 29.82 27.51
CA SER A 315 -11.23 30.70 28.68
C SER A 315 -12.24 30.30 29.77
N ALA A 316 -13.13 29.35 29.48
CA ALA A 316 -14.14 28.87 30.41
C ALA A 316 -13.59 27.78 31.34
N THR A 317 -14.15 27.72 32.55
CA THR A 317 -13.93 26.61 33.47
C THR A 317 -14.69 25.38 32.98
N ASN A 318 -14.28 24.19 33.43
CA ASN A 318 -14.99 22.96 33.11
C ASN A 318 -16.48 22.99 33.51
N ALA A 319 -16.82 23.64 34.63
CA ALA A 319 -18.20 23.79 35.08
C ALA A 319 -19.03 24.70 34.16
N GLU A 320 -18.43 25.80 33.66
CA GLU A 320 -19.09 26.67 32.68
C GLU A 320 -19.27 25.96 31.32
N LEU A 321 -18.28 25.18 30.88
CA LEU A 321 -18.38 24.38 29.66
C LEU A 321 -19.45 23.30 29.79
N ASP A 322 -19.48 22.59 30.91
CA ASP A 322 -20.45 21.52 31.15
C ASP A 322 -21.89 22.04 31.32
N ALA A 323 -22.07 23.29 31.73
CA ALA A 323 -23.37 23.94 31.78
C ALA A 323 -23.94 24.29 30.39
N THR A 324 -23.12 24.29 29.34
CA THR A 324 -23.61 24.51 27.96
C THR A 324 -24.36 23.31 27.42
N LYS A 325 -25.30 23.51 26.50
CA LYS A 325 -26.15 22.44 25.98
C LYS A 325 -26.19 22.39 24.47
N ASP A 326 -26.15 21.17 23.95
CA ASP A 326 -26.29 20.90 22.53
C ASP A 326 -27.64 21.44 22.04
N LEU A 327 -27.65 22.00 20.83
CA LEU A 327 -28.83 22.63 20.23
C LEU A 327 -29.04 22.12 18.81
N ARG A 328 -30.30 21.90 18.44
CA ARG A 328 -30.68 21.46 17.10
C ARG A 328 -31.71 22.39 16.48
N PHE A 329 -31.45 22.84 15.26
CA PHE A 329 -32.44 23.48 14.39
C PHE A 329 -33.10 22.40 13.52
N ASN A 330 -34.41 22.21 13.70
CA ASN A 330 -35.17 21.09 13.15
C ASN A 330 -36.57 21.54 12.66
N GLY A 331 -36.68 22.78 12.21
CA GLY A 331 -37.90 23.34 11.61
C GLY A 331 -37.85 23.36 10.09
N ASP A 332 -38.54 24.32 9.47
CA ASP A 332 -38.67 24.44 8.02
C ASP A 332 -37.36 24.88 7.32
N GLY A 333 -36.42 25.47 8.04
CA GLY A 333 -35.23 26.08 7.45
C GLY A 333 -35.41 27.58 7.19
N GLY A 334 -34.32 28.29 6.88
CA GLY A 334 -34.37 29.72 6.58
C GLY A 334 -33.18 30.52 7.10
N LEU A 335 -33.41 31.79 7.41
CA LEU A 335 -32.37 32.72 7.84
C LEU A 335 -32.24 32.76 9.37
N ILE A 336 -31.02 32.57 9.87
CA ILE A 336 -30.62 32.80 11.25
C ILE A 336 -29.72 34.03 11.29
N VAL A 337 -30.13 35.04 12.05
CA VAL A 337 -29.41 36.29 12.28
C VAL A 337 -28.80 36.26 13.67
N LEU A 338 -27.47 36.29 13.77
CA LEU A 338 -26.77 36.45 15.05
C LEU A 338 -26.77 37.94 15.43
N ASP A 339 -27.60 38.31 16.42
CA ASP A 339 -27.68 39.69 16.92
C ASP A 339 -26.44 40.09 17.74
N SER A 340 -25.64 39.10 18.14
CA SER A 340 -24.36 39.28 18.84
C SER A 340 -23.48 38.03 18.69
N SER A 341 -22.18 38.13 18.96
CA SER A 341 -21.31 36.95 18.98
C SER A 341 -21.78 35.88 19.96
N ILE A 342 -21.77 34.63 19.50
CA ILE A 342 -22.23 33.44 20.21
C ILE A 342 -21.02 32.60 20.61
N ASN A 343 -20.83 32.42 21.91
CA ASN A 343 -19.93 31.39 22.44
C ASN A 343 -20.80 30.26 22.99
N HIS A 344 -20.92 29.18 22.23
CA HIS A 344 -21.69 27.99 22.56
C HIS A 344 -20.92 27.01 23.47
N GLY A 345 -19.72 27.39 23.95
CA GLY A 345 -18.92 26.60 24.88
C GLY A 345 -18.54 25.23 24.31
N ALA A 346 -18.96 24.16 24.99
CA ALA A 346 -18.70 22.78 24.57
C ALA A 346 -19.88 22.15 23.81
N ALA A 347 -20.95 22.90 23.58
CA ALA A 347 -22.16 22.41 22.94
C ALA A 347 -21.99 22.16 21.44
N LYS A 348 -22.58 21.06 20.97
CA LYS A 348 -22.78 20.76 19.56
C LYS A 348 -23.96 21.56 19.00
N LEU A 349 -23.81 22.14 17.82
CA LEU A 349 -24.89 22.75 17.05
C LEU A 349 -25.25 21.84 15.87
N GLN A 350 -26.51 21.43 15.75
CA GLN A 350 -26.98 20.55 14.69
C GLN A 350 -28.02 21.22 13.80
N PHE A 351 -27.94 20.98 12.49
CA PHE A 351 -28.90 21.45 11.50
C PHE A 351 -29.53 20.28 10.74
N SER A 352 -30.86 20.21 10.79
CA SER A 352 -31.65 19.15 10.13
C SER A 352 -32.52 19.65 8.97
N SER A 353 -32.34 20.92 8.62
CA SER A 353 -32.94 21.60 7.45
C SER A 353 -31.90 22.54 6.83
N ASP A 354 -32.21 23.12 5.68
CA ASP A 354 -31.31 24.08 5.02
C ASP A 354 -31.41 25.45 5.71
N TYR A 355 -30.27 26.03 6.09
CA TYR A 355 -30.23 27.34 6.75
C TYR A 355 -29.16 28.24 6.13
N ARG A 356 -29.36 29.55 6.30
CA ARG A 356 -28.34 30.58 6.12
C ARG A 356 -28.09 31.27 7.45
N VAL A 357 -26.85 31.42 7.87
CA VAL A 357 -26.47 32.00 9.17
C VAL A 357 -25.63 33.26 8.92
N ILE A 358 -26.13 34.42 9.35
CA ILE A 358 -25.49 35.72 9.12
C ILE A 358 -25.26 36.49 10.42
N SER A 359 -24.37 37.48 10.38
CA SER A 359 -24.29 38.51 11.42
C SER A 359 -25.36 39.57 11.20
N ALA A 360 -25.99 40.06 12.27
CA ALA A 360 -26.77 41.30 12.21
C ALA A 360 -25.90 42.49 11.75
N ASP A 361 -26.53 43.46 11.09
CA ASP A 361 -25.86 44.67 10.59
C ASP A 361 -25.12 45.40 11.71
N GLY A 362 -23.81 45.61 11.51
CA GLY A 362 -22.94 46.31 12.47
C GLY A 362 -22.54 45.50 13.71
N ALA A 363 -23.07 44.29 13.90
CA ALA A 363 -22.70 43.43 15.03
C ALA A 363 -21.34 42.76 14.84
N ASN A 364 -20.96 42.43 13.60
CA ASN A 364 -19.79 41.61 13.25
C ASN A 364 -19.73 40.35 14.13
N ALA A 365 -20.87 39.69 14.28
CA ALA A 365 -21.04 38.54 15.14
C ALA A 365 -20.15 37.39 14.67
N THR A 366 -19.62 36.67 15.66
CA THR A 366 -18.81 35.48 15.48
C THR A 366 -19.46 34.30 16.20
N TRP A 367 -19.10 33.08 15.81
CA TRP A 367 -19.55 31.87 16.50
C TRP A 367 -18.36 30.97 16.85
N VAL A 368 -18.37 30.44 18.07
CA VAL A 368 -17.44 29.42 18.57
C VAL A 368 -18.21 28.44 19.45
N GLY A 369 -17.83 27.16 19.47
CA GLY A 369 -18.58 26.13 20.21
C GLY A 369 -17.93 24.75 20.17
N GLY A 370 -18.66 23.72 20.61
CA GLY A 370 -18.20 22.33 20.61
C GLY A 370 -17.99 21.77 19.20
N GLY A 371 -18.83 22.16 18.26
CA GLY A 371 -18.76 21.80 16.85
C GLY A 371 -20.12 21.96 16.15
N ILE A 372 -20.12 21.80 14.83
CA ILE A 372 -21.30 21.84 13.97
C ILE A 372 -21.52 20.46 13.35
N GLU A 373 -22.76 20.00 13.37
CA GLU A 373 -23.26 18.83 12.65
C GLU A 373 -24.29 19.28 11.63
N VAL A 374 -24.13 18.85 10.38
CA VAL A 374 -25.13 19.08 9.32
C VAL A 374 -25.61 17.72 8.86
N ASP A 375 -26.91 17.48 8.97
CA ASP A 375 -27.51 16.20 8.60
C ASP A 375 -27.35 15.93 7.09
N ALA A 376 -27.43 14.65 6.72
CA ALA A 376 -27.39 14.22 5.32
C ALA A 376 -28.40 15.00 4.44
N ASP A 377 -28.00 15.28 3.20
CA ASP A 377 -28.77 16.03 2.22
C ASP A 377 -29.14 17.47 2.62
N LYS A 378 -28.53 18.03 3.68
CA LYS A 378 -28.72 19.43 4.11
C LYS A 378 -27.52 20.29 3.81
N THR A 379 -27.78 21.58 3.61
CA THR A 379 -26.76 22.60 3.39
C THR A 379 -26.97 23.78 4.34
N VAL A 380 -25.89 24.22 4.97
CA VAL A 380 -25.87 25.43 5.79
C VAL A 380 -24.92 26.45 5.15
N ASP A 381 -25.48 27.56 4.68
CA ASP A 381 -24.71 28.74 4.25
C ASP A 381 -24.27 29.53 5.49
N TRP A 382 -22.96 29.55 5.73
CA TRP A 382 -22.35 29.98 6.97
C TRP A 382 -21.53 31.25 6.74
N GLU A 383 -22.13 32.40 7.04
CA GLU A 383 -21.58 33.73 6.76
C GLU A 383 -21.05 34.44 8.01
N VAL A 384 -20.70 33.69 9.06
CA VAL A 384 -20.13 34.23 10.30
C VAL A 384 -18.72 33.70 10.56
N ASN A 385 -17.80 34.59 10.92
CA ASN A 385 -16.41 34.21 11.19
C ASN A 385 -16.29 33.50 12.55
N GLY A 386 -15.25 32.68 12.67
CA GLY A 386 -14.76 32.17 13.95
C GLY A 386 -13.84 33.17 14.65
N LEU A 387 -13.09 32.69 15.64
CA LEU A 387 -12.11 33.48 16.38
C LEU A 387 -10.75 32.79 16.41
N ALA A 388 -9.68 33.60 16.37
CA ALA A 388 -8.33 33.10 16.59
C ALA A 388 -8.22 32.45 17.98
N GLY A 389 -7.60 31.26 18.03
CA GLY A 389 -7.53 30.45 19.24
C GLY A 389 -8.70 29.48 19.44
N ASP A 390 -9.65 29.43 18.50
CA ASP A 390 -10.65 28.35 18.39
C ASP A 390 -10.50 27.59 17.07
N THR A 391 -10.90 26.32 17.09
CA THR A 391 -10.98 25.46 15.89
C THR A 391 -12.43 24.98 15.76
N LEU A 392 -13.09 25.35 14.66
CA LEU A 392 -14.39 24.85 14.31
C LEU A 392 -14.28 23.37 13.98
N HIS A 393 -15.11 22.52 14.59
CA HIS A 393 -15.20 21.11 14.26
C HIS A 393 -16.47 20.86 13.47
N LYS A 394 -16.37 20.23 12.30
CA LYS A 394 -17.50 19.88 11.43
C LYS A 394 -17.65 18.37 11.31
N ILE A 395 -18.85 17.86 11.57
CA ILE A 395 -19.28 16.46 11.36
C ILE A 395 -20.66 16.42 10.67
N GLY A 396 -21.23 15.23 10.49
CA GLY A 396 -22.47 15.01 9.74
C GLY A 396 -22.25 15.05 8.23
N GLU A 397 -22.98 14.22 7.49
CA GLU A 397 -22.79 13.98 6.05
C GLU A 397 -23.16 15.19 5.17
N GLY A 398 -23.91 16.16 5.70
CA GLY A 398 -24.32 17.36 4.97
C GLY A 398 -23.20 18.38 4.73
N THR A 399 -23.58 19.45 4.05
CA THR A 399 -22.67 20.50 3.55
C THR A 399 -22.67 21.73 4.46
N LEU A 400 -21.48 22.19 4.84
CA LEU A 400 -21.27 23.52 5.40
C LEU A 400 -20.64 24.41 4.32
N TYR A 401 -21.39 25.38 3.82
CA TYR A 401 -20.92 26.32 2.79
C TYR A 401 -20.41 27.59 3.48
N VAL A 402 -19.08 27.78 3.54
CA VAL A 402 -18.45 28.87 4.29
C VAL A 402 -18.32 30.10 3.41
N ASN A 403 -19.08 31.15 3.72
CA ASN A 403 -19.26 32.32 2.86
C ASN A 403 -19.23 33.64 3.65
N ALA A 404 -18.48 33.68 4.76
CA ALA A 404 -18.33 34.89 5.57
C ALA A 404 -17.43 35.91 4.88
N THR A 405 -17.36 37.12 5.42
CA THR A 405 -16.55 38.22 4.84
C THR A 405 -15.23 38.42 5.58
N GLY A 406 -14.15 38.64 4.83
CA GLY A 406 -12.84 39.04 5.35
C GLY A 406 -11.97 37.87 5.81
N ILE A 407 -11.03 38.18 6.70
CA ILE A 407 -10.09 37.18 7.26
C ILE A 407 -10.73 36.51 8.48
N ASN A 408 -11.03 35.22 8.37
CA ASN A 408 -11.44 34.40 9.50
C ASN A 408 -10.21 33.93 10.28
N GLY A 409 -10.08 34.36 11.54
CA GLY A 409 -8.96 33.96 12.41
C GLY A 409 -9.04 32.53 12.96
N GLY A 410 -10.18 31.84 12.83
CA GLY A 410 -10.37 30.48 13.36
C GLY A 410 -9.67 29.40 12.54
N GLY A 411 -9.44 28.24 13.15
CA GLY A 411 -9.09 27.01 12.44
C GLY A 411 -10.33 26.18 12.09
N LEU A 412 -10.20 25.22 11.19
CA LEU A 412 -11.23 24.24 10.84
C LEU A 412 -10.68 22.82 10.96
N ARG A 413 -11.47 21.93 11.55
CA ARG A 413 -11.24 20.48 11.54
C ARG A 413 -12.49 19.80 11.01
N VAL A 414 -12.37 19.08 9.90
CA VAL A 414 -13.49 18.42 9.23
C VAL A 414 -13.35 16.93 9.43
N GLY A 415 -14.38 16.32 10.01
CA GLY A 415 -14.45 14.87 10.23
C GLY A 415 -15.51 14.18 9.39
N ASP A 416 -16.47 14.89 8.80
CA ASP A 416 -17.50 14.28 7.97
C ASP A 416 -18.20 15.28 7.04
N GLY A 417 -18.81 14.75 5.99
CA GLY A 417 -19.56 15.49 4.98
C GLY A 417 -18.69 16.47 4.19
N THR A 418 -19.34 17.51 3.65
CA THR A 418 -18.67 18.49 2.79
C THR A 418 -18.50 19.84 3.47
N VAL A 419 -17.35 20.48 3.28
CA VAL A 419 -17.16 21.90 3.55
C VAL A 419 -16.75 22.61 2.26
N VAL A 420 -17.49 23.63 1.84
CA VAL A 420 -17.11 24.49 0.72
C VAL A 420 -16.49 25.77 1.27
N LEU A 421 -15.27 26.10 0.85
CA LEU A 421 -14.58 27.33 1.24
C LEU A 421 -14.84 28.41 0.18
N ALA A 422 -15.73 29.36 0.46
CA ALA A 422 -16.17 30.41 -0.46
C ALA A 422 -16.22 31.80 0.24
N GLN A 423 -15.26 32.07 1.11
CA GLN A 423 -15.11 33.30 1.87
C GLN A 423 -15.04 34.53 0.94
N GLN A 424 -15.86 35.53 1.24
CA GLN A 424 -15.93 36.79 0.52
C GLN A 424 -14.82 37.76 0.96
N PRO A 425 -14.26 38.57 0.04
CA PRO A 425 -13.29 39.61 0.39
C PRO A 425 -13.94 40.72 1.23
N ASP A 426 -13.17 41.26 2.17
CA ASP A 426 -13.54 42.50 2.86
C ASP A 426 -13.38 43.73 1.95
N LYS A 427 -13.60 44.92 2.52
CA LYS A 427 -13.53 46.20 1.82
C LYS A 427 -12.13 46.52 1.28
N ASP A 428 -11.08 45.90 1.85
CA ASP A 428 -9.69 46.04 1.43
C ASP A 428 -9.27 44.92 0.45
N GLY A 429 -10.19 44.05 0.04
CA GLY A 429 -9.94 42.93 -0.86
C GLY A 429 -9.33 41.71 -0.17
N LYS A 430 -9.26 41.66 1.17
CA LYS A 430 -8.64 40.56 1.89
C LYS A 430 -9.68 39.48 2.21
N ARG A 431 -9.31 38.22 1.99
CA ARG A 431 -10.09 37.04 2.40
C ARG A 431 -9.17 35.93 2.89
N SER A 432 -9.72 35.11 3.78
CA SER A 432 -9.18 33.80 4.13
C SER A 432 -10.27 33.04 4.88
N ALA A 433 -10.64 31.86 4.40
CA ALA A 433 -11.74 31.09 4.97
C ALA A 433 -11.42 30.58 6.37
N PHE A 434 -10.17 30.15 6.60
CA PHE A 434 -9.64 29.72 7.90
C PHE A 434 -8.11 29.88 7.94
N SER A 435 -7.57 29.98 9.16
CA SER A 435 -6.13 29.98 9.42
C SER A 435 -5.45 28.62 9.19
N THR A 436 -6.19 27.52 9.33
CA THR A 436 -5.74 26.13 9.10
C THR A 436 -6.97 25.28 8.82
N VAL A 437 -6.84 24.30 7.92
CA VAL A 437 -7.87 23.28 7.66
C VAL A 437 -7.26 21.90 7.86
N THR A 438 -7.83 21.11 8.77
CA THR A 438 -7.42 19.73 8.99
C THR A 438 -8.53 18.76 8.59
N LEU A 439 -8.26 17.86 7.65
CA LEU A 439 -9.15 16.78 7.22
C LEU A 439 -8.79 15.50 7.97
N VAL A 440 -9.78 14.82 8.57
CA VAL A 440 -9.58 13.57 9.31
C VAL A 440 -10.71 12.58 9.08
N SER A 441 -10.44 11.32 9.43
CA SER A 441 -11.32 10.14 9.39
C SER A 441 -11.58 9.53 8.02
N GLY A 442 -11.14 10.16 6.93
CA GLY A 442 -11.32 9.68 5.55
C GLY A 442 -12.73 9.90 4.96
N ARG A 443 -13.69 10.33 5.79
CA ARG A 443 -15.06 10.68 5.38
C ARG A 443 -15.24 12.06 4.73
N PRO A 444 -14.48 13.11 5.08
CA PRO A 444 -14.84 14.46 4.66
C PRO A 444 -14.29 14.83 3.28
N THR A 445 -14.99 15.76 2.64
CA THR A 445 -14.51 16.53 1.49
C THR A 445 -14.43 18.01 1.85
N VAL A 446 -13.28 18.63 1.61
CA VAL A 446 -13.14 20.10 1.62
C VAL A 446 -12.98 20.56 0.18
N LYS A 447 -13.87 21.44 -0.26
CA LYS A 447 -13.97 21.91 -1.63
C LYS A 447 -13.65 23.40 -1.71
N LEU A 448 -12.82 23.81 -2.67
CA LEU A 448 -12.61 25.22 -2.98
C LEU A 448 -13.82 25.78 -3.74
N GLY A 449 -14.45 26.81 -3.19
CA GLY A 449 -15.55 27.53 -3.82
C GLY A 449 -15.13 28.82 -4.52
N ASP A 450 -13.90 29.29 -4.28
CA ASP A 450 -13.29 30.45 -4.94
C ASP A 450 -11.75 30.36 -4.83
N GLU A 451 -11.02 31.28 -5.48
CA GLU A 451 -9.57 31.43 -5.33
C GLU A 451 -9.21 32.06 -3.97
N ASP A 452 -7.93 31.95 -3.57
CA ASP A 452 -7.35 32.57 -2.36
C ASP A 452 -8.06 32.25 -1.03
N GLN A 453 -8.72 31.10 -0.94
CA GLN A 453 -9.47 30.69 0.26
C GLN A 453 -8.55 30.24 1.39
N ILE A 454 -7.51 29.49 1.03
CA ILE A 454 -6.49 28.97 1.93
C ILE A 454 -5.23 28.62 1.13
N SER A 455 -4.05 28.81 1.72
CA SER A 455 -2.78 28.35 1.14
C SER A 455 -2.56 26.85 1.39
N GLY A 456 -1.94 26.13 0.45
CA GLY A 456 -1.64 24.70 0.59
C GLY A 456 -0.89 24.32 1.87
N GLU A 457 0.02 25.17 2.34
CA GLU A 457 0.78 24.96 3.60
C GLU A 457 -0.09 24.93 4.87
N ASN A 458 -1.31 25.50 4.81
CA ASN A 458 -2.24 25.56 5.92
C ASN A 458 -3.29 24.44 5.87
N ILE A 459 -3.18 23.51 4.91
CA ILE A 459 -4.01 22.32 4.80
C ILE A 459 -3.25 21.14 5.42
N GLN A 460 -3.95 20.31 6.19
CA GLN A 460 -3.39 19.16 6.89
C GLN A 460 -4.31 17.95 6.75
N PHE A 461 -3.77 16.78 6.42
CA PHE A 461 -4.47 15.51 6.44
C PHE A 461 -4.03 14.71 7.68
N GLY A 462 -4.90 14.60 8.68
CA GLY A 462 -4.65 13.81 9.89
C GLY A 462 -4.98 12.33 9.68
N SER A 463 -5.35 11.63 10.76
CA SER A 463 -5.67 10.20 10.70
C SER A 463 -6.73 9.90 9.63
N ARG A 464 -6.44 8.95 8.74
CA ARG A 464 -7.26 8.53 7.58
C ARG A 464 -7.55 9.63 6.56
N GLY A 465 -6.95 10.82 6.71
CA GLY A 465 -7.10 11.94 5.79
C GLY A 465 -8.53 12.32 5.44
N GLY A 466 -8.79 12.47 4.14
CA GLY A 466 -9.99 13.03 3.53
C GLY A 466 -9.67 13.58 2.14
N ILE A 467 -10.66 14.20 1.49
CA ILE A 467 -10.54 14.70 0.12
C ILE A 467 -10.44 16.23 0.12
N LEU A 468 -9.39 16.78 -0.49
CA LEU A 468 -9.33 18.17 -0.93
C LEU A 468 -9.75 18.23 -2.41
N ASP A 469 -10.90 18.82 -2.69
CA ASP A 469 -11.39 19.10 -4.04
C ASP A 469 -11.00 20.52 -4.46
N LEU A 470 -10.09 20.61 -5.43
CA LEU A 470 -9.61 21.87 -6.00
C LEU A 470 -10.65 22.56 -6.88
N ASN A 471 -11.63 21.82 -7.41
CA ASN A 471 -12.80 22.36 -8.10
C ASN A 471 -12.52 23.37 -9.23
N GLY A 472 -11.45 23.17 -10.00
CA GLY A 472 -11.06 24.08 -11.09
C GLY A 472 -10.20 25.27 -10.65
N TYR A 473 -9.75 25.30 -9.40
CA TYR A 473 -8.76 26.27 -8.91
C TYR A 473 -7.37 25.62 -8.81
N ASP A 474 -6.32 26.42 -8.99
CA ASP A 474 -4.94 25.95 -8.87
C ASP A 474 -4.46 25.98 -7.41
N MET A 475 -3.45 25.17 -7.11
CA MET A 475 -2.84 25.16 -5.77
C MET A 475 -1.35 24.81 -5.81
N SER A 476 -0.57 25.48 -4.97
CA SER A 476 0.86 25.18 -4.81
C SER A 476 1.18 24.60 -3.43
N PHE A 477 2.14 23.67 -3.40
CA PHE A 477 2.65 23.03 -2.19
C PHE A 477 4.18 22.96 -2.21
N SER A 478 4.82 23.46 -1.15
CA SER A 478 6.22 23.13 -0.86
C SER A 478 6.32 21.89 0.04
N THR A 479 5.24 21.56 0.74
CA THR A 479 5.03 20.31 1.48
C THR A 479 3.53 20.00 1.51
N ILE A 480 3.17 18.73 1.34
CA ILE A 480 1.80 18.27 1.62
C ILE A 480 1.79 17.67 3.03
N ASN A 481 1.15 18.37 3.95
CA ASN A 481 1.05 17.96 5.35
C ASN A 481 0.08 16.79 5.51
N HIS A 482 0.58 15.56 5.65
CA HIS A 482 -0.26 14.36 5.75
C HIS A 482 0.28 13.33 6.76
N ASN A 483 -0.65 12.54 7.32
CA ASN A 483 -0.36 11.46 8.25
C ASN A 483 -0.17 10.11 7.56
N ASP A 484 -1.09 9.76 6.67
CA ASP A 484 -1.21 8.44 6.06
C ASP A 484 -1.76 8.53 4.63
N SER A 485 -1.96 7.37 4.01
CA SER A 485 -2.42 7.24 2.64
C SER A 485 -3.90 7.59 2.44
N GLY A 486 -4.63 8.05 3.45
CA GLY A 486 -6.00 8.54 3.31
C GLY A 486 -6.10 9.96 2.77
N ALA A 487 -4.99 10.66 2.58
CA ALA A 487 -4.96 11.96 1.93
C ALA A 487 -5.27 11.84 0.42
N ARG A 488 -6.22 12.64 -0.06
CA ARG A 488 -6.62 12.72 -1.47
C ARG A 488 -6.68 14.19 -1.89
N ILE A 489 -6.04 14.54 -3.00
CA ILE A 489 -6.17 15.86 -3.61
C ILE A 489 -6.66 15.66 -5.04
N ILE A 490 -7.86 16.15 -5.34
CA ILE A 490 -8.54 15.91 -6.62
C ILE A 490 -8.95 17.22 -7.25
N ASN A 491 -9.31 17.18 -8.54
CA ASN A 491 -10.20 18.16 -9.12
C ASN A 491 -11.53 17.47 -9.47
N GLY A 492 -12.59 17.74 -8.72
CA GLY A 492 -13.93 17.22 -8.99
C GLY A 492 -14.68 18.00 -10.08
N ASN A 493 -14.10 19.08 -10.62
CA ASN A 493 -14.70 19.88 -11.69
C ASN A 493 -14.26 19.33 -13.07
N ALA A 494 -15.20 18.71 -13.78
CA ALA A 494 -14.96 18.14 -15.10
C ALA A 494 -15.11 19.13 -16.27
N ASP A 495 -15.20 20.44 -15.98
CA ASP A 495 -15.33 21.51 -16.98
C ASP A 495 -14.15 22.49 -16.93
N THR A 496 -13.41 22.52 -15.82
CA THR A 496 -12.31 23.46 -15.58
C THR A 496 -11.11 22.71 -15.03
N LEU A 497 -9.99 22.80 -15.74
CA LEU A 497 -8.71 22.18 -15.36
C LEU A 497 -8.13 22.86 -14.12
N SER A 498 -7.63 22.07 -13.18
CA SER A 498 -6.78 22.54 -12.08
C SER A 498 -5.34 22.09 -12.29
N THR A 499 -4.40 22.89 -11.83
CA THR A 499 -2.97 22.56 -11.77
C THR A 499 -2.47 22.59 -10.32
N ILE A 500 -1.80 21.51 -9.92
CA ILE A 500 -1.03 21.44 -8.67
C ILE A 500 0.43 21.79 -8.98
N THR A 501 1.00 22.79 -8.31
CA THR A 501 2.43 23.09 -8.42
C THR A 501 3.19 22.59 -7.19
N LEU A 502 4.19 21.73 -7.38
CA LEU A 502 5.04 21.19 -6.33
C LEU A 502 6.39 21.93 -6.35
N ASN A 503 6.63 22.79 -5.36
CA ASN A 503 7.79 23.70 -5.30
C ASN A 503 8.64 23.53 -4.03
N ASN A 504 8.86 22.27 -3.64
CA ASN A 504 9.61 21.90 -2.46
C ASN A 504 11.05 22.43 -2.47
N LYS A 505 11.53 22.74 -1.26
CA LYS A 505 12.92 23.19 -1.00
C LYS A 505 13.82 22.11 -0.43
N ASN A 506 13.24 20.99 -0.03
CA ASN A 506 13.91 19.82 0.52
C ASN A 506 13.22 18.59 -0.07
N ALA A 507 13.87 17.43 -0.01
CA ALA A 507 13.24 16.17 -0.39
C ALA A 507 11.88 15.98 0.32
N GLN A 508 10.86 15.61 -0.44
CA GLN A 508 9.50 15.37 0.05
C GLN A 508 9.02 13.97 -0.33
N ALA A 509 8.09 13.46 0.46
CA ALA A 509 7.30 12.29 0.12
C ALA A 509 5.82 12.60 0.32
N PHE A 510 4.97 12.07 -0.55
CA PHE A 510 3.52 12.08 -0.38
C PHE A 510 3.00 10.65 -0.59
N ILE A 511 2.41 10.06 0.46
CA ILE A 511 1.85 8.70 0.41
C ILE A 511 0.33 8.69 0.20
N GLY A 512 -0.26 9.87 -0.06
CA GLY A 512 -1.63 9.99 -0.52
C GLY A 512 -1.74 9.86 -2.04
N HIS A 513 -2.88 10.27 -2.59
CA HIS A 513 -3.20 10.09 -4.00
C HIS A 513 -3.60 11.41 -4.66
N PHE A 514 -3.16 11.61 -5.90
CA PHE A 514 -3.56 12.74 -6.74
C PHE A 514 -4.62 12.35 -7.76
N GLY A 515 -5.68 13.14 -7.87
CA GLY A 515 -6.71 12.95 -8.88
C GLY A 515 -7.68 11.82 -8.56
N SER A 516 -8.55 11.54 -9.52
CA SER A 516 -9.54 10.48 -9.45
C SER A 516 -9.86 9.98 -10.87
N PRO A 517 -10.26 8.71 -11.05
CA PRO A 517 -10.55 8.17 -12.38
C PRO A 517 -11.66 8.94 -13.12
N ASP A 518 -12.65 9.45 -12.38
CA ASP A 518 -13.81 10.14 -12.95
C ASP A 518 -13.46 11.48 -13.61
N THR A 519 -12.36 12.11 -13.18
CA THR A 519 -11.93 13.45 -13.61
C THR A 519 -10.45 13.51 -13.97
N ALA A 520 -9.82 12.38 -14.29
CA ALA A 520 -8.38 12.29 -14.55
C ALA A 520 -7.89 13.33 -15.58
N ASN A 521 -8.67 13.58 -16.64
CA ASN A 521 -8.36 14.56 -17.70
C ASN A 521 -8.35 16.04 -17.24
N TRP A 522 -8.72 16.33 -15.99
CA TRP A 522 -8.92 17.69 -15.47
C TRP A 522 -7.99 18.04 -14.30
N LEU A 523 -6.94 17.26 -14.06
CA LEU A 523 -5.92 17.61 -13.08
C LEU A 523 -4.52 17.48 -13.67
N ASN A 524 -3.77 18.58 -13.66
CA ASN A 524 -2.35 18.60 -13.97
C ASN A 524 -1.51 18.69 -12.69
N VAL A 525 -0.28 18.20 -12.76
CA VAL A 525 0.74 18.35 -11.73
C VAL A 525 2.03 18.89 -12.37
N ASP A 526 2.48 20.04 -11.91
CA ASP A 526 3.75 20.65 -12.31
C ASP A 526 4.76 20.51 -11.17
N TYR A 527 5.82 19.76 -11.40
CA TYR A 527 6.95 19.64 -10.48
C TYR A 527 8.01 20.70 -10.82
N THR A 528 8.25 21.62 -9.90
CA THR A 528 9.15 22.77 -10.07
C THR A 528 9.94 23.00 -8.77
N PRO A 529 10.81 22.04 -8.37
CA PRO A 529 11.54 22.11 -7.10
C PRO A 529 12.51 23.29 -7.06
N VAL A 530 12.97 23.64 -5.85
CA VAL A 530 14.08 24.58 -5.69
C VAL A 530 15.41 23.81 -5.72
N GLY A 531 16.07 23.80 -6.88
CA GLY A 531 17.31 23.06 -7.11
C GLY A 531 17.07 21.58 -7.40
N ASP A 532 18.08 20.75 -7.15
CA ASP A 532 18.13 19.31 -7.46
C ASP A 532 17.31 18.42 -6.50
N GLN A 533 16.19 18.92 -5.98
CA GLN A 533 15.42 18.19 -4.95
C GLN A 533 14.63 17.02 -5.54
N GLN A 534 14.24 16.11 -4.65
CA GLN A 534 13.39 14.97 -4.97
C GLN A 534 11.98 15.10 -4.39
N TRP A 535 10.97 14.67 -5.15
CA TRP A 535 9.64 14.38 -4.64
C TRP A 535 9.27 12.92 -4.91
N THR A 536 8.96 12.15 -3.86
CA THR A 536 8.48 10.76 -3.99
C THR A 536 6.98 10.67 -3.77
N LEU A 537 6.25 10.18 -4.77
CA LEU A 537 4.85 9.78 -4.65
C LEU A 537 4.76 8.28 -4.33
N GLY A 538 3.99 7.93 -3.31
CA GLY A 538 3.89 6.56 -2.80
C GLY A 538 2.46 6.14 -2.44
N GLY A 539 1.44 6.69 -3.11
CA GLY A 539 0.03 6.37 -2.87
C GLY A 539 -0.87 6.40 -4.13
N GLY A 540 -0.25 6.51 -5.31
CA GLY A 540 -0.92 6.49 -6.62
C GLY A 540 -1.32 7.86 -7.20
N ALA A 541 -1.76 7.84 -8.45
CA ALA A 541 -2.31 9.01 -9.14
C ALA A 541 -3.27 8.62 -10.28
N ASP A 542 -4.27 9.45 -10.54
CA ASP A 542 -5.14 9.44 -11.71
C ASP A 542 -5.24 10.88 -12.26
N ILE A 543 -4.29 11.27 -13.11
CA ILE A 543 -4.10 12.67 -13.55
C ILE A 543 -3.91 12.78 -15.06
N ASN A 544 -4.08 14.00 -15.57
CA ASN A 544 -3.98 14.30 -16.99
C ASN A 544 -2.52 14.43 -17.40
N GLN A 545 -1.81 15.38 -16.80
CA GLN A 545 -0.44 15.68 -17.15
C GLN A 545 0.43 15.78 -15.91
N LEU A 546 1.65 15.23 -16.00
CA LEU A 546 2.73 15.49 -15.07
C LEU A 546 3.89 16.14 -15.84
N THR A 547 4.29 17.33 -15.44
CA THR A 547 5.45 18.02 -16.04
C THR A 547 6.56 18.17 -15.01
N LEU A 548 7.74 17.60 -15.31
CA LEU A 548 8.93 17.67 -14.46
C LEU A 548 9.87 18.72 -15.02
N ASN A 549 9.94 19.89 -14.37
CA ASN A 549 10.72 21.02 -14.86
C ASN A 549 12.18 21.03 -14.38
N ASP A 550 12.47 20.33 -13.27
CA ASP A 550 13.81 20.20 -12.68
C ASP A 550 13.81 19.04 -11.66
N GLY A 551 14.99 18.64 -11.21
CA GLY A 551 15.18 17.69 -10.11
C GLY A 551 14.72 16.27 -10.40
N VAL A 552 14.38 15.54 -9.34
CA VAL A 552 13.98 14.13 -9.40
C VAL A 552 12.52 13.97 -8.95
N PHE A 553 11.67 13.39 -9.78
CA PHE A 553 10.34 12.95 -9.36
C PHE A 553 10.31 11.43 -9.34
N ALA A 554 9.92 10.85 -8.21
CA ALA A 554 9.89 9.42 -8.01
C ALA A 554 8.48 8.91 -7.75
N MET A 555 8.15 7.75 -8.30
CA MET A 555 6.94 6.98 -8.03
C MET A 555 7.34 5.62 -7.45
N SER A 556 6.70 5.18 -6.38
CA SER A 556 7.11 3.98 -5.63
C SER A 556 5.90 3.23 -5.10
N GLY A 557 6.00 1.90 -4.94
CA GLY A 557 5.17 1.21 -3.95
C GLY A 557 5.64 1.54 -2.53
N ARG A 558 5.10 0.87 -1.52
CA ARG A 558 5.47 1.12 -0.11
C ARG A 558 5.36 -0.12 0.75
N ALA A 559 6.18 -0.19 1.80
CA ALA A 559 6.03 -1.22 2.82
C ALA A 559 4.63 -1.16 3.46
N THR A 560 4.04 -2.34 3.71
CA THR A 560 2.77 -2.44 4.43
C THR A 560 2.93 -1.82 5.81
N PRO A 561 2.04 -0.90 6.23
CA PRO A 561 2.13 -0.31 7.57
C PRO A 561 1.90 -1.38 8.64
N HIS A 562 2.88 -1.55 9.54
CA HIS A 562 2.74 -2.35 10.75
C HIS A 562 2.91 -1.49 12.01
N ALA A 563 2.27 -1.92 13.08
CA ALA A 563 2.29 -1.25 14.37
C ALA A 563 3.71 -1.03 14.88
N GLY A 564 3.97 0.14 15.46
CA GLY A 564 5.31 0.53 15.91
C GLY A 564 6.28 0.92 14.78
N GLY A 565 5.82 1.00 13.53
CA GLY A 565 6.66 1.38 12.39
C GLY A 565 7.62 0.27 11.95
N VAL A 566 7.27 -1.00 12.22
CA VAL A 566 8.03 -2.16 11.76
C VAL A 566 7.92 -2.25 10.24
N ILE A 567 9.05 -2.48 9.57
CA ILE A 567 9.11 -2.76 8.14
C ILE A 567 9.38 -4.24 7.95
N VAL A 568 8.46 -4.91 7.28
CA VAL A 568 8.56 -6.31 6.87
C VAL A 568 8.98 -6.30 5.41
N LYS A 569 10.15 -6.87 5.10
CA LYS A 569 10.78 -6.71 3.78
C LYS A 569 10.02 -7.42 2.66
N ASP A 570 9.31 -8.48 2.99
CA ASP A 570 8.51 -9.31 2.10
C ASP A 570 6.99 -9.01 2.19
N ASP A 571 6.60 -7.85 2.75
CA ASP A 571 5.20 -7.40 2.80
C ASP A 571 5.10 -5.94 2.30
N TRP A 572 4.72 -5.79 1.04
CA TRP A 572 4.66 -4.52 0.34
C TRP A 572 3.31 -4.29 -0.35
N ILE A 573 2.99 -3.03 -0.53
CA ILE A 573 1.82 -2.55 -1.24
C ILE A 573 2.28 -2.05 -2.61
N ASP A 574 1.74 -2.67 -3.66
CA ASP A 574 1.86 -2.19 -5.03
C ASP A 574 1.01 -0.92 -5.21
N GLU A 575 1.59 0.13 -5.79
CA GLU A 575 0.91 1.40 -6.07
C GLU A 575 0.81 1.62 -7.58
N THR A 576 -0.33 2.13 -8.02
CA THR A 576 -0.64 2.35 -9.44
C THR A 576 -0.77 3.83 -9.78
N TYR A 577 -0.23 4.21 -10.92
CA TYR A 577 -0.19 5.57 -11.44
C TYR A 577 -0.75 5.58 -12.86
N HIS A 578 -1.88 6.25 -13.06
CA HIS A 578 -2.42 6.58 -14.38
C HIS A 578 -2.16 8.06 -14.64
N VAL A 579 -1.34 8.33 -15.65
CA VAL A 579 -1.02 9.69 -16.09
C VAL A 579 -1.15 9.72 -17.61
N ASN A 580 -2.06 10.52 -18.18
CA ASN A 580 -2.21 10.49 -19.65
C ASN A 580 -0.90 10.84 -20.34
N HIS A 581 -0.21 11.87 -19.85
CA HIS A 581 1.09 12.27 -20.39
C HIS A 581 2.07 12.76 -19.32
N ILE A 582 3.32 12.29 -19.40
CA ILE A 582 4.43 12.79 -18.59
C ILE A 582 5.43 13.49 -19.50
N GLN A 583 5.71 14.75 -19.22
CA GLN A 583 6.79 15.52 -19.84
C GLN A 583 7.95 15.65 -18.86
N VAL A 584 9.13 15.17 -19.23
CA VAL A 584 10.36 15.32 -18.44
C VAL A 584 11.28 16.28 -19.16
N GLU A 585 11.48 17.46 -18.59
CA GLU A 585 12.28 18.53 -19.21
C GLU A 585 13.78 18.25 -19.13
N ASP A 586 14.56 19.03 -19.89
CA ASP A 586 16.01 18.86 -20.05
C ASP A 586 16.72 18.74 -18.69
N GLY A 587 17.55 17.71 -18.55
CA GLY A 587 18.29 17.40 -17.31
C GLY A 587 17.46 16.93 -16.11
N SER A 588 16.13 16.84 -16.23
CA SER A 588 15.23 16.34 -15.17
C SER A 588 15.17 14.80 -15.16
N GLN A 589 14.70 14.24 -14.04
CA GLN A 589 14.70 12.79 -13.84
C GLN A 589 13.35 12.27 -13.35
N LEU A 590 12.85 11.22 -14.00
CA LEU A 590 11.71 10.43 -13.55
C LEU A 590 12.20 9.07 -13.04
N HIS A 591 11.92 8.76 -11.78
CA HIS A 591 12.26 7.48 -11.17
C HIS A 591 11.00 6.64 -10.91
N LEU A 592 10.99 5.40 -11.36
CA LEU A 592 9.96 4.41 -11.08
C LEU A 592 10.57 3.29 -10.23
N TYR A 593 10.29 3.34 -8.94
CA TYR A 593 10.84 2.41 -7.94
C TYR A 593 10.02 1.11 -7.83
N GLU A 594 10.52 0.19 -7.00
CA GLU A 594 9.91 -1.11 -6.73
C GLU A 594 8.44 -1.02 -6.35
N HIS A 595 7.64 -2.00 -6.78
CA HIS A 595 6.21 -2.08 -6.50
C HIS A 595 5.40 -0.90 -7.08
N ALA A 596 5.95 -0.16 -8.04
CA ALA A 596 5.22 0.88 -8.79
C ALA A 596 4.80 0.38 -10.17
N SER A 597 3.53 0.63 -10.52
CA SER A 597 2.98 0.39 -11.86
C SER A 597 2.52 1.71 -12.49
N LEU A 598 3.17 2.12 -13.57
CA LEU A 598 2.90 3.37 -14.29
C LEU A 598 2.27 3.10 -15.66
N TYR A 599 1.15 3.76 -15.91
CA TYR A 599 0.41 3.75 -17.17
C TYR A 599 0.34 5.16 -17.74
N GLY A 600 0.88 5.38 -18.94
CA GLY A 600 0.93 6.70 -19.54
C GLY A 600 1.95 6.85 -20.65
N ASP A 601 1.79 7.85 -21.50
CA ASP A 601 2.81 8.21 -22.49
C ASP A 601 3.85 9.15 -21.86
N ILE A 602 5.13 8.90 -22.13
CA ILE A 602 6.25 9.68 -21.57
C ILE A 602 7.08 10.30 -22.70
N SER A 603 7.35 11.59 -22.58
CA SER A 603 8.32 12.32 -23.41
C SER A 603 9.50 12.75 -22.55
N LEU A 604 10.70 12.26 -22.87
CA LEU A 604 11.95 12.73 -22.29
C LEU A 604 12.55 13.78 -23.23
N ALA A 605 12.80 14.98 -22.73
CA ALA A 605 13.59 15.99 -23.43
C ALA A 605 15.07 15.56 -23.52
N ASP A 606 15.88 16.37 -24.18
CA ASP A 606 17.31 16.13 -24.30
C ASP A 606 17.97 16.02 -22.90
N HIS A 607 18.96 15.14 -22.75
CA HIS A 607 19.66 14.88 -21.49
C HIS A 607 18.78 14.46 -20.28
N ALA A 608 17.47 14.26 -20.46
CA ALA A 608 16.58 13.79 -19.40
C ALA A 608 16.77 12.29 -19.13
N THR A 609 16.41 11.84 -17.93
CA THR A 609 16.54 10.42 -17.56
C THR A 609 15.23 9.85 -17.03
N MET A 610 14.89 8.65 -17.49
CA MET A 610 13.95 7.77 -16.81
C MET A 610 14.72 6.60 -16.19
N ALA A 611 14.57 6.38 -14.89
CA ALA A 611 15.18 5.26 -14.18
C ALA A 611 14.10 4.34 -13.61
N MET A 612 14.21 3.03 -13.86
CA MET A 612 13.34 1.98 -13.33
C MET A 612 14.18 1.04 -12.46
N THR A 613 13.67 0.67 -11.28
CA THR A 613 14.29 -0.40 -10.48
C THR A 613 13.62 -1.75 -10.75
N GLY A 614 14.18 -2.83 -10.20
CA GLY A 614 13.50 -4.13 -10.07
C GLY A 614 12.10 -3.99 -9.47
N LYS A 615 11.17 -4.88 -9.85
CA LYS A 615 9.76 -4.92 -9.39
C LYS A 615 8.88 -3.77 -9.88
N SER A 616 9.29 -3.06 -10.92
CA SER A 616 8.53 -1.96 -11.50
C SER A 616 7.89 -2.35 -12.83
N HIS A 617 6.76 -1.71 -13.15
CA HIS A 617 6.02 -1.93 -14.38
C HIS A 617 5.72 -0.60 -15.06
N PHE A 618 6.11 -0.45 -16.32
CA PHE A 618 5.72 0.68 -17.16
C PHE A 618 4.96 0.19 -18.39
N THR A 619 3.84 0.86 -18.69
CA THR A 619 3.00 0.61 -19.86
C THR A 619 2.60 1.93 -20.53
N GLY A 620 2.92 2.07 -21.82
CA GLY A 620 2.64 3.27 -22.61
C GLY A 620 3.72 3.52 -23.66
N ASN A 621 3.64 4.62 -24.41
CA ASN A 621 4.71 4.99 -25.35
C ASN A 621 5.80 5.80 -24.62
N LEU A 622 7.05 5.64 -25.06
CA LEU A 622 8.18 6.38 -24.53
C LEU A 622 8.97 7.03 -25.66
N ASP A 623 9.07 8.36 -25.65
CA ASP A 623 9.87 9.12 -26.61
C ASP A 623 11.15 9.64 -25.95
N LEU A 624 12.30 9.27 -26.51
CA LEU A 624 13.63 9.59 -25.98
C LEU A 624 14.28 10.74 -26.76
N GLY A 625 14.43 11.91 -26.14
CA GLY A 625 15.20 13.04 -26.68
C GLY A 625 16.70 12.75 -26.87
N ASP A 626 17.43 13.70 -27.46
CA ASP A 626 18.86 13.55 -27.73
C ASP A 626 19.64 13.42 -26.41
N GLU A 627 20.58 12.48 -26.34
CA GLU A 627 21.38 12.18 -25.13
C GLU A 627 20.56 11.83 -23.87
N SER A 628 19.24 11.64 -23.99
CA SER A 628 18.39 11.12 -22.91
C SER A 628 18.67 9.64 -22.66
N SER A 629 18.26 9.12 -21.50
CA SER A 629 18.49 7.72 -21.14
C SER A 629 17.30 7.09 -20.42
N LEU A 630 16.97 5.86 -20.81
CA LEU A 630 16.18 4.92 -20.02
C LEU A 630 17.15 3.94 -19.33
N ILE A 631 17.14 3.93 -17.99
CA ILE A 631 17.98 3.04 -17.18
C ILE A 631 17.07 2.06 -16.43
N VAL A 632 17.32 0.76 -16.56
CA VAL A 632 16.62 -0.27 -15.80
C VAL A 632 17.62 -1.04 -14.94
N ASP A 633 17.47 -1.02 -13.62
CA ASP A 633 18.35 -1.73 -12.70
C ASP A 633 17.59 -2.73 -11.82
N THR A 634 17.76 -4.02 -12.14
CA THR A 634 17.11 -5.14 -11.45
C THR A 634 17.99 -5.76 -10.35
N SER A 635 18.92 -4.99 -9.79
CA SER A 635 19.82 -5.44 -8.71
C SER A 635 19.11 -5.46 -7.36
N GLN A 636 19.04 -6.63 -6.70
CA GLN A 636 18.45 -6.76 -5.35
C GLN A 636 19.12 -5.85 -4.31
N SER A 637 20.40 -5.49 -4.49
CA SER A 637 21.12 -4.59 -3.58
C SER A 637 20.56 -3.17 -3.55
N ASN A 638 19.82 -2.77 -4.58
CA ASN A 638 19.24 -1.44 -4.73
C ASN A 638 17.76 -1.40 -4.32
N LEU A 639 17.20 -2.54 -3.87
CA LEU A 639 15.81 -2.70 -3.47
C LEU A 639 15.69 -2.82 -1.95
N ALA A 640 14.67 -2.19 -1.37
CA ALA A 640 14.32 -2.36 0.03
C ALA A 640 13.44 -3.62 0.24
N SER A 641 12.62 -3.98 -0.75
CA SER A 641 11.74 -5.14 -0.73
C SER A 641 12.47 -6.44 -1.07
N THR A 642 12.10 -7.51 -0.37
CA THR A 642 12.39 -8.91 -0.72
C THR A 642 11.13 -9.66 -1.18
N ASP A 643 9.99 -8.97 -1.32
CA ASP A 643 8.74 -9.56 -1.82
C ASP A 643 8.80 -9.82 -3.34
N GLY A 644 8.67 -11.07 -3.77
CA GLY A 644 8.81 -11.46 -5.17
C GLY A 644 10.24 -11.44 -5.72
N ASN A 645 10.36 -11.59 -7.05
CA ASN A 645 11.65 -11.55 -7.76
C ASN A 645 12.08 -10.11 -8.06
N THR A 646 13.23 -9.89 -8.73
CA THR A 646 13.70 -8.53 -9.07
C THR A 646 13.37 -8.13 -10.51
N ASP A 647 12.46 -8.84 -11.17
CA ASP A 647 12.14 -8.61 -12.57
C ASP A 647 11.36 -7.30 -12.75
N SER A 648 11.46 -6.71 -13.94
CA SER A 648 10.72 -5.49 -14.30
C SER A 648 10.09 -5.60 -15.69
N TRP A 649 9.03 -4.85 -15.91
CA TRP A 649 8.24 -4.88 -17.15
C TRP A 649 8.23 -3.52 -17.84
N LEU A 650 8.61 -3.53 -19.10
CA LEU A 650 8.57 -2.43 -20.05
C LEU A 650 7.64 -2.81 -21.21
N THR A 651 6.36 -2.49 -21.09
CA THR A 651 5.38 -2.71 -22.16
C THR A 651 5.23 -1.41 -22.95
N SER A 652 6.18 -1.17 -23.85
CA SER A 652 6.34 0.12 -24.51
C SER A 652 6.93 0.05 -25.91
N ASN A 653 6.37 0.84 -26.82
CA ASN A 653 7.04 1.25 -28.05
C ASN A 653 7.95 2.44 -27.70
N VAL A 654 9.25 2.28 -27.90
CA VAL A 654 10.24 3.33 -27.62
C VAL A 654 10.67 4.02 -28.92
N SER A 655 10.62 5.34 -28.97
CA SER A 655 11.04 6.17 -30.11
C SER A 655 12.14 7.17 -29.74
N GLY A 656 12.67 7.89 -30.74
CA GLY A 656 13.66 8.95 -30.54
C GLY A 656 15.12 8.51 -30.74
N SER A 657 16.04 9.15 -30.02
CA SER A 657 17.49 9.04 -30.27
C SER A 657 18.31 8.74 -29.00
N GLY A 658 17.69 8.79 -27.81
CA GLY A 658 18.33 8.45 -26.54
C GLY A 658 18.68 6.96 -26.38
N ASN A 659 19.35 6.64 -25.28
CA ASN A 659 19.91 5.31 -25.02
C ASN A 659 19.08 4.49 -24.03
N VAL A 660 19.27 3.17 -24.06
CA VAL A 660 18.66 2.23 -23.11
C VAL A 660 19.74 1.39 -22.43
N GLU A 661 19.75 1.36 -21.10
CA GLU A 661 20.72 0.60 -20.31
C GLU A 661 20.04 -0.34 -19.32
N LYS A 662 20.51 -1.58 -19.26
CA LYS A 662 20.01 -2.61 -18.33
C LYS A 662 21.12 -3.11 -17.41
N TYR A 663 20.90 -3.03 -16.10
CA TYR A 663 21.76 -3.52 -15.03
C TYR A 663 21.06 -4.55 -14.14
N GLY A 664 21.83 -5.23 -13.30
CA GLY A 664 21.30 -6.17 -12.31
C GLY A 664 20.97 -7.56 -12.85
N SER A 665 20.81 -8.52 -11.94
CA SER A 665 20.68 -9.94 -12.29
C SER A 665 19.27 -10.38 -12.69
N GLY A 666 18.23 -9.60 -12.37
CA GLY A 666 16.84 -9.92 -12.72
C GLY A 666 16.54 -9.71 -14.20
N ILE A 667 15.35 -10.16 -14.63
CA ILE A 667 14.87 -10.10 -16.01
C ILE A 667 14.24 -8.73 -16.30
N LEU A 668 14.59 -8.12 -17.43
CA LEU A 668 13.76 -7.06 -18.03
C LEU A 668 12.87 -7.69 -19.10
N HIS A 669 11.56 -7.68 -18.87
CA HIS A 669 10.55 -8.04 -19.85
C HIS A 669 10.20 -6.82 -20.69
N TRP A 670 10.67 -6.76 -21.94
CA TRP A 670 10.37 -5.69 -22.87
C TRP A 670 9.45 -6.19 -23.99
N ILE A 671 8.26 -5.60 -24.08
CA ILE A 671 7.27 -5.88 -25.11
C ILE A 671 6.99 -4.60 -25.91
N GLY A 672 7.27 -4.61 -27.22
CA GLY A 672 6.98 -3.47 -28.09
C GLY A 672 7.81 -3.42 -29.37
N ASP A 673 7.35 -2.63 -30.33
CA ASP A 673 8.04 -2.35 -31.60
C ASP A 673 8.66 -0.96 -31.54
N SER A 674 9.96 -0.92 -31.22
CA SER A 674 10.69 0.29 -30.89
C SER A 674 11.54 0.80 -32.06
N THR A 675 11.42 2.08 -32.36
CA THR A 675 12.04 2.73 -33.52
C THR A 675 13.19 3.68 -33.17
N PHE A 676 13.56 3.78 -31.90
CA PHE A 676 14.66 4.66 -31.48
C PHE A 676 16.02 4.21 -32.03
N THR A 677 16.95 5.16 -32.16
CA THR A 677 18.25 4.94 -32.81
C THR A 677 19.45 4.95 -31.89
N GLY A 678 19.29 5.39 -30.63
CA GLY A 678 20.38 5.33 -29.64
C GLY A 678 20.72 3.89 -29.24
N LEU A 679 21.82 3.70 -28.54
CA LEU A 679 22.36 2.38 -28.23
C LEU A 679 21.54 1.69 -27.13
N THR A 680 21.24 0.40 -27.29
CA THR A 680 20.78 -0.46 -26.20
C THR A 680 21.95 -1.27 -25.64
N THR A 681 22.24 -1.17 -24.34
CA THR A 681 23.30 -1.93 -23.68
C THR A 681 22.77 -2.73 -22.49
N VAL A 682 23.00 -4.04 -22.49
CA VAL A 682 22.70 -4.94 -21.37
C VAL A 682 23.98 -5.29 -20.64
N TYR A 683 24.15 -4.75 -19.43
CA TYR A 683 25.32 -4.97 -18.58
C TYR A 683 25.20 -6.19 -17.67
N GLY A 684 23.98 -6.66 -17.38
CA GLY A 684 23.74 -7.77 -16.48
C GLY A 684 22.35 -8.39 -16.61
N GLY A 685 22.26 -9.66 -16.22
CA GLY A 685 21.00 -10.42 -16.18
C GLY A 685 20.47 -10.79 -17.55
N THR A 686 19.14 -10.88 -17.65
CA THR A 686 18.43 -11.30 -18.86
C THR A 686 17.61 -10.15 -19.43
N LEU A 687 17.70 -9.94 -20.74
CA LEU A 687 16.72 -9.18 -21.52
C LEU A 687 15.77 -10.17 -22.20
N ASN A 688 14.48 -10.10 -21.89
CA ASN A 688 13.44 -10.83 -22.58
C ASN A 688 12.66 -9.87 -23.48
N LEU A 689 12.96 -9.89 -24.77
CA LEU A 689 12.39 -8.99 -25.77
C LEU A 689 11.36 -9.71 -26.64
N VAL A 690 10.17 -9.13 -26.72
CA VAL A 690 9.11 -9.54 -27.66
C VAL A 690 8.72 -8.33 -28.51
N GLY A 691 9.09 -8.35 -29.78
CA GLY A 691 8.88 -7.23 -30.70
C GLY A 691 10.16 -6.86 -31.46
N SER A 692 10.37 -5.58 -31.72
CA SER A 692 11.49 -5.12 -32.55
C SER A 692 12.25 -3.94 -31.97
N LEU A 693 13.56 -3.87 -32.22
CA LEU A 693 14.43 -2.74 -31.91
C LEU A 693 15.17 -2.29 -33.18
N VAL A 694 14.95 -1.03 -33.58
CA VAL A 694 15.77 -0.38 -34.63
C VAL A 694 17.15 0.00 -34.11
N SER A 695 17.31 0.18 -32.80
CA SER A 695 18.60 0.44 -32.14
C SER A 695 19.59 -0.72 -32.32
N ASP A 696 20.87 -0.39 -32.28
CA ASP A 696 21.93 -1.39 -32.07
C ASP A 696 21.83 -1.96 -30.65
N LEU A 697 22.02 -3.28 -30.52
CA LEU A 697 21.98 -3.99 -29.25
C LEU A 697 23.36 -4.55 -28.89
N GLN A 698 23.87 -4.15 -27.72
CA GLN A 698 25.10 -4.68 -27.11
C GLN A 698 24.78 -5.51 -25.87
N MET A 699 25.19 -6.77 -25.90
CA MET A 699 25.10 -7.70 -24.77
C MET A 699 26.49 -7.87 -24.14
N LYS A 700 26.64 -7.47 -22.87
CA LYS A 700 27.90 -7.61 -22.12
C LYS A 700 28.16 -9.05 -21.69
N SER A 701 29.40 -9.32 -21.29
CA SER A 701 29.86 -10.67 -20.97
C SER A 701 28.95 -11.36 -19.94
N GLY A 702 28.54 -12.61 -20.22
CA GLY A 702 27.71 -13.43 -19.33
C GLY A 702 26.23 -13.04 -19.23
N THR A 703 25.73 -12.13 -20.06
CA THR A 703 24.31 -11.77 -20.14
C THR A 703 23.50 -12.76 -20.98
N GLU A 704 22.17 -12.66 -20.90
CA GLU A 704 21.26 -13.49 -21.68
C GLU A 704 20.24 -12.66 -22.45
N LEU A 705 20.04 -12.97 -23.73
CA LEU A 705 18.99 -12.41 -24.57
C LEU A 705 17.97 -13.50 -24.87
N THR A 706 16.70 -13.23 -24.61
CA THR A 706 15.59 -14.17 -24.82
C THR A 706 14.42 -13.53 -25.55
N GLY A 707 13.55 -14.37 -26.13
CA GLY A 707 12.29 -13.94 -26.72
C GLY A 707 12.30 -13.91 -28.26
N ASN A 708 11.10 -13.69 -28.82
CA ASN A 708 10.87 -13.61 -30.26
C ASN A 708 11.03 -12.17 -30.71
N LEU A 709 12.15 -11.86 -31.35
CA LEU A 709 12.62 -10.49 -31.51
C LEU A 709 13.21 -10.21 -32.89
N SER A 710 13.22 -8.95 -33.27
CA SER A 710 14.00 -8.41 -34.38
C SER A 710 14.87 -7.25 -33.91
N VAL A 711 16.18 -7.28 -34.15
CA VAL A 711 17.13 -6.22 -33.77
C VAL A 711 17.91 -5.76 -35.00
N GLN A 712 18.47 -4.54 -34.95
CA GLN A 712 19.23 -4.00 -36.07
C GLN A 712 20.64 -4.62 -36.18
N ASN A 713 21.61 -4.17 -35.37
CA ASN A 713 22.88 -4.87 -35.17
C ASN A 713 22.87 -5.56 -33.81
N LEU A 714 23.47 -6.75 -33.73
CA LEU A 714 23.63 -7.50 -32.48
C LEU A 714 25.10 -7.74 -32.20
N THR A 715 25.62 -7.14 -31.13
CA THR A 715 27.01 -7.31 -30.69
C THR A 715 27.06 -7.99 -29.34
N LEU A 716 27.75 -9.12 -29.27
CA LEU A 716 27.85 -9.96 -28.08
C LEU A 716 29.30 -10.01 -27.60
N GLU A 717 29.52 -9.76 -26.32
CA GLU A 717 30.80 -10.08 -25.67
C GLU A 717 30.91 -11.58 -25.32
N ASP A 718 31.93 -11.95 -24.55
CA ASP A 718 32.22 -13.35 -24.24
C ASP A 718 31.14 -14.00 -23.36
N GLY A 719 30.80 -15.24 -23.68
CA GLY A 719 29.90 -16.07 -22.86
C GLY A 719 28.43 -15.63 -22.83
N VAL A 720 27.97 -14.81 -23.77
CA VAL A 720 26.55 -14.44 -23.89
C VAL A 720 25.69 -15.65 -24.28
N THR A 721 24.48 -15.72 -23.74
CA THR A 721 23.48 -16.75 -24.08
C THR A 721 22.32 -16.16 -24.88
N LEU A 722 21.88 -16.85 -25.93
CA LEU A 722 20.74 -16.50 -26.77
C LEU A 722 19.67 -17.59 -26.74
N ARG A 723 18.39 -17.21 -26.60
CA ARG A 723 17.23 -18.11 -26.70
C ARG A 723 16.07 -17.45 -27.46
N PRO A 724 15.72 -17.87 -28.69
CA PRO A 724 14.60 -17.28 -29.43
C PRO A 724 13.21 -17.40 -28.80
N TYR A 725 13.11 -17.93 -27.59
CA TYR A 725 11.90 -18.13 -26.81
C TYR A 725 12.14 -17.61 -25.39
N ALA A 726 11.07 -17.29 -24.66
CA ALA A 726 11.19 -16.88 -23.26
C ALA A 726 11.82 -18.00 -22.42
N ALA A 727 12.84 -17.68 -21.61
CA ALA A 727 13.44 -18.65 -20.69
C ALA A 727 12.35 -19.25 -19.79
N PRO A 728 12.14 -20.58 -19.79
CA PRO A 728 11.09 -21.18 -18.98
C PRO A 728 11.50 -21.16 -17.50
N SER A 729 10.53 -20.98 -16.61
CA SER A 729 10.71 -21.13 -15.14
C SER A 729 10.95 -22.60 -14.72
N SER A 730 10.82 -23.55 -15.64
CA SER A 730 11.11 -24.98 -15.42
C SER A 730 11.58 -25.63 -16.71
N ASN A 731 12.66 -26.41 -16.62
CA ASN A 731 13.23 -27.20 -17.70
C ASN A 731 12.19 -27.98 -18.54
N LEU A 732 12.44 -28.00 -19.84
CA LEU A 732 11.97 -28.94 -20.86
C LEU A 732 10.55 -28.75 -21.42
N LEU A 733 10.48 -29.00 -22.73
CA LEU A 733 9.31 -29.15 -23.59
C LEU A 733 8.26 -30.10 -22.96
N THR A 734 7.47 -29.59 -22.02
CA THR A 734 6.29 -30.27 -21.45
C THR A 734 5.00 -29.87 -22.17
N ALA A 735 5.09 -28.95 -23.15
CA ALA A 735 3.95 -28.57 -23.97
C ALA A 735 3.70 -29.63 -25.06
N SER A 736 2.47 -30.13 -25.13
CA SER A 736 1.97 -31.00 -26.19
C SER A 736 1.87 -30.33 -27.57
N ALA A 737 2.21 -29.05 -27.68
CA ALA A 737 2.26 -28.29 -28.93
C ALA A 737 3.54 -27.44 -28.97
N PHE A 738 4.35 -27.64 -30.02
CA PHE A 738 5.54 -26.86 -30.32
C PHE A 738 5.20 -25.74 -31.32
N SER A 739 5.74 -24.54 -31.10
CA SER A 739 5.69 -23.43 -32.06
C SER A 739 7.07 -22.81 -32.12
N ALA A 740 7.67 -22.85 -33.32
CA ALA A 740 8.94 -22.19 -33.58
C ALA A 740 8.86 -20.69 -33.28
N GLN A 741 9.95 -20.16 -32.75
CA GLN A 741 10.19 -18.74 -32.57
C GLN A 741 11.46 -18.32 -33.31
N SER A 742 11.70 -17.02 -33.46
CA SER A 742 12.89 -16.54 -34.17
C SER A 742 13.53 -15.34 -33.50
N MET A 743 14.87 -15.29 -33.59
CA MET A 743 15.65 -14.09 -33.37
C MET A 743 16.13 -13.61 -34.72
N THR A 744 15.75 -12.39 -35.10
CA THR A 744 16.16 -11.79 -36.38
C THR A 744 17.14 -10.65 -36.13
N VAL A 745 18.27 -10.67 -36.84
CA VAL A 745 19.26 -9.59 -36.87
C VAL A 745 19.25 -8.99 -38.28
N GLN A 746 18.76 -7.77 -38.42
CA GLN A 746 18.54 -7.13 -39.72
C GLN A 746 19.84 -6.68 -40.41
N LYS A 747 20.92 -6.52 -39.65
CA LYS A 747 22.25 -6.17 -40.14
C LYS A 747 23.27 -7.17 -39.57
N ASN A 748 24.29 -6.68 -38.88
CA ASN A 748 25.46 -7.49 -38.54
C ASN A 748 25.30 -8.16 -37.18
N PHE A 749 25.78 -9.41 -37.12
CA PHE A 749 25.88 -10.22 -35.91
C PHE A 749 27.36 -10.40 -35.55
N ILE A 750 27.79 -9.82 -34.44
CA ILE A 750 29.17 -9.87 -33.94
C ILE A 750 29.16 -10.70 -32.67
N THR A 751 29.91 -11.82 -32.63
CA THR A 751 29.93 -12.74 -31.49
C THR A 751 31.29 -12.79 -30.81
N GLY A 752 31.28 -12.72 -29.47
CA GLY A 752 32.41 -13.02 -28.60
C GLY A 752 32.69 -14.52 -28.49
N ALA A 753 33.72 -14.86 -27.71
CA ALA A 753 34.10 -16.24 -27.47
C ALA A 753 33.09 -16.95 -26.55
N GLY A 754 32.76 -18.20 -26.85
CA GLY A 754 31.94 -19.04 -25.98
C GLY A 754 30.44 -18.69 -25.96
N THR A 755 29.96 -17.85 -26.86
CA THR A 755 28.52 -17.56 -27.04
C THR A 755 27.72 -18.84 -27.24
N GLN A 756 26.59 -18.96 -26.53
CA GLN A 756 25.68 -20.10 -26.61
C GLN A 756 24.36 -19.69 -27.25
N LEU A 757 23.89 -20.45 -28.23
CA LEU A 757 22.56 -20.33 -28.84
C LEU A 757 21.74 -21.58 -28.49
N TYR A 758 20.66 -21.43 -27.72
CA TYR A 758 19.76 -22.54 -27.42
C TYR A 758 18.53 -22.48 -28.33
N LEU A 759 18.28 -23.56 -29.06
CA LEU A 759 17.13 -23.72 -29.94
C LEU A 759 16.34 -24.94 -29.50
N ARG A 760 15.02 -24.87 -29.59
CA ARG A 760 14.17 -26.05 -29.49
C ARG A 760 13.82 -26.48 -30.91
N SER A 761 13.93 -27.77 -31.20
CA SER A 761 13.56 -28.32 -32.51
C SER A 761 12.65 -29.53 -32.32
N HIS A 762 11.51 -29.50 -33.01
CA HIS A 762 10.58 -30.61 -33.09
C HIS A 762 10.92 -31.44 -34.33
N MET A 763 11.44 -32.65 -34.11
CA MET A 763 11.87 -33.58 -35.16
C MET A 763 10.84 -34.69 -35.30
N ASP A 764 9.76 -34.41 -36.02
CA ASP A 764 8.76 -35.40 -36.46
C ASP A 764 8.65 -35.32 -37.99
N GLU A 765 8.67 -36.47 -38.67
CA GLU A 765 8.65 -36.55 -40.13
C GLU A 765 7.44 -35.81 -40.74
N ALA A 766 6.30 -35.80 -40.04
CA ALA A 766 5.09 -35.19 -40.55
C ALA A 766 5.16 -33.66 -40.56
N GLN A 767 5.80 -33.05 -39.54
CA GLN A 767 5.84 -31.60 -39.33
C GLN A 767 7.11 -31.18 -38.56
N PRO A 768 8.30 -31.24 -39.19
CA PRO A 768 9.51 -30.79 -38.54
C PRO A 768 9.51 -29.25 -38.44
N ASP A 769 9.82 -28.71 -37.26
CA ASP A 769 9.93 -27.27 -37.07
C ASP A 769 10.94 -26.92 -35.97
N SER A 770 11.51 -25.72 -35.99
CA SER A 770 12.59 -25.32 -35.09
C SER A 770 12.57 -23.84 -34.81
N ASP A 771 12.97 -23.48 -33.60
CA ASP A 771 13.43 -22.12 -33.32
C ASP A 771 14.62 -21.78 -34.23
N ARG A 772 14.76 -20.50 -34.60
CA ARG A 772 15.79 -20.05 -35.57
C ARG A 772 16.50 -18.77 -35.15
N LEU A 773 17.75 -18.64 -35.60
CA LEU A 773 18.48 -17.37 -35.67
C LEU A 773 18.61 -16.94 -37.13
N LEU A 774 18.02 -15.80 -37.49
CA LEU A 774 17.97 -15.30 -38.86
C LEU A 774 18.79 -14.01 -38.95
N ILE A 775 19.82 -13.97 -39.79
CA ILE A 775 20.74 -12.84 -39.89
C ILE A 775 20.75 -12.35 -41.34
N ASP A 776 20.35 -11.12 -41.57
CA ASP A 776 20.29 -10.54 -42.92
C ASP A 776 21.66 -10.02 -43.39
N GLY A 777 22.51 -9.55 -42.47
CA GLY A 777 23.84 -9.00 -42.75
C GLY A 777 24.99 -9.97 -42.50
N ASP A 778 26.14 -9.43 -42.11
CA ASP A 778 27.38 -10.18 -41.94
C ASP A 778 27.50 -10.79 -40.52
N VAL A 779 28.18 -11.93 -40.43
CA VAL A 779 28.59 -12.57 -39.17
C VAL A 779 30.09 -12.34 -38.95
N ASP A 780 30.46 -11.68 -37.86
CA ASP A 780 31.83 -11.64 -37.35
C ASP A 780 31.98 -12.60 -36.17
N SER A 781 32.60 -13.74 -36.45
CA SER A 781 32.93 -14.78 -35.46
C SER A 781 34.44 -14.89 -35.23
N SER A 782 35.19 -13.79 -35.37
CA SER A 782 36.65 -13.77 -35.24
C SER A 782 37.14 -14.07 -33.82
N ALA A 783 36.32 -13.80 -32.80
CA ALA A 783 36.61 -14.14 -31.40
C ALA A 783 36.32 -15.62 -31.06
N GLY A 784 35.50 -16.30 -31.87
CA GLY A 784 35.14 -17.71 -31.67
C GLY A 784 33.81 -18.08 -32.33
N SER A 785 33.54 -19.38 -32.45
CA SER A 785 32.26 -19.91 -32.94
C SER A 785 31.12 -19.65 -31.94
N THR A 786 29.92 -19.40 -32.44
CA THR A 786 28.69 -19.52 -31.65
C THR A 786 28.32 -21.00 -31.52
N PHE A 787 28.12 -21.46 -30.29
CA PHE A 787 27.80 -22.86 -30.00
C PHE A 787 26.29 -23.06 -29.92
N ILE A 788 25.75 -23.90 -30.80
CA ILE A 788 24.34 -24.25 -30.85
C ILE A 788 24.08 -25.42 -29.90
N ASN A 789 23.13 -25.24 -29.01
CA ASN A 789 22.53 -26.26 -28.16
C ASN A 789 21.11 -26.51 -28.69
N VAL A 790 20.78 -27.77 -29.01
CA VAL A 790 19.46 -28.11 -29.56
C VAL A 790 18.73 -29.02 -28.60
N ASP A 791 17.61 -28.53 -28.07
CA ASP A 791 16.66 -29.31 -27.31
C ASP A 791 15.67 -29.97 -28.28
N LEU A 792 15.82 -31.29 -28.48
CA LEU A 792 15.01 -32.07 -29.41
C LEU A 792 13.70 -32.53 -28.76
N SER A 793 12.62 -32.55 -29.56
CA SER A 793 11.38 -33.28 -29.28
C SER A 793 10.90 -34.04 -30.52
N GLY A 794 9.82 -34.82 -30.40
CA GLY A 794 9.33 -35.72 -31.46
C GLY A 794 10.00 -37.10 -31.41
N GLU A 795 9.66 -37.99 -32.35
CA GLU A 795 10.23 -39.36 -32.43
C GLU A 795 11.61 -39.39 -33.15
N GLY A 796 11.96 -38.29 -33.83
CA GLY A 796 13.07 -38.25 -34.78
C GLY A 796 12.76 -39.00 -36.09
N TYR A 797 13.45 -38.64 -37.17
CA TYR A 797 13.28 -39.25 -38.49
C TYR A 797 14.54 -39.13 -39.35
N LEU A 798 14.60 -39.91 -40.42
CA LEU A 798 15.65 -39.81 -41.43
C LEU A 798 15.42 -38.55 -42.27
N THR A 799 16.34 -37.58 -42.22
CA THR A 799 16.17 -36.32 -42.97
C THR A 799 16.56 -36.40 -44.42
N ASP A 800 17.31 -37.43 -44.83
CA ASP A 800 17.70 -37.70 -46.21
C ASP A 800 16.51 -38.30 -46.97
N ILE A 801 15.67 -37.41 -47.51
CA ILE A 801 14.41 -37.77 -48.16
C ILE A 801 14.68 -38.43 -49.52
N ASN A 802 15.82 -38.13 -50.16
CA ASN A 802 16.17 -38.66 -51.46
C ASN A 802 17.05 -39.94 -51.41
N ASN A 803 17.43 -40.39 -50.22
CA ASN A 803 18.30 -41.55 -49.95
C ASN A 803 19.66 -41.48 -50.66
N SER A 804 20.26 -40.29 -50.78
CA SER A 804 21.56 -40.13 -51.43
C SER A 804 22.74 -40.50 -50.54
N GLY A 805 22.53 -40.53 -49.22
CA GLY A 805 23.61 -40.69 -48.23
C GLY A 805 24.45 -39.42 -48.03
N ILE A 806 24.01 -38.28 -48.58
CA ILE A 806 24.73 -37.00 -48.56
C ILE A 806 23.76 -35.93 -48.07
N ALA A 807 24.21 -35.06 -47.15
CA ALA A 807 23.42 -33.92 -46.69
C ALA A 807 23.04 -32.97 -47.85
N GLY A 808 21.76 -32.61 -47.93
CA GLY A 808 21.17 -31.85 -49.02
C GLY A 808 20.56 -30.53 -48.58
N ALA A 809 20.67 -29.49 -49.41
CA ALA A 809 20.21 -28.13 -49.06
C ALA A 809 18.68 -27.96 -48.93
N THR A 810 17.91 -29.03 -49.17
CA THR A 810 16.44 -29.09 -48.99
C THR A 810 16.04 -30.17 -47.98
N GLU A 811 17.03 -30.75 -47.27
CA GLU A 811 16.87 -31.83 -46.32
C GLU A 811 17.09 -31.33 -44.89
N GLY A 812 16.54 -32.05 -43.91
CA GLY A 812 16.60 -31.67 -42.50
C GLY A 812 15.99 -30.31 -42.19
N ILE A 813 16.49 -29.65 -41.14
CA ILE A 813 15.89 -28.43 -40.61
C ILE A 813 16.89 -27.29 -40.44
N SER A 814 16.55 -26.12 -40.98
CA SER A 814 17.35 -24.90 -40.81
C SER A 814 17.29 -24.39 -39.38
N LEU A 815 18.47 -24.16 -38.79
CA LEU A 815 18.65 -23.59 -37.45
C LEU A 815 19.12 -22.13 -37.52
N VAL A 816 20.03 -21.83 -38.46
CA VAL A 816 20.60 -20.49 -38.65
C VAL A 816 20.69 -20.17 -40.13
N GLN A 817 20.29 -18.95 -40.52
CA GLN A 817 20.51 -18.42 -41.87
C GLN A 817 21.28 -17.10 -41.83
N VAL A 818 22.21 -16.91 -42.76
CA VAL A 818 23.03 -15.68 -42.86
C VAL A 818 23.05 -15.15 -44.30
N GLY A 819 22.55 -13.94 -44.51
CA GLY A 819 22.45 -13.30 -45.83
C GLY A 819 23.77 -12.73 -46.33
N GLY A 820 24.63 -12.26 -45.42
CA GLY A 820 25.95 -11.70 -45.72
C GLY A 820 27.09 -12.70 -45.59
N LEU A 821 28.25 -12.18 -45.19
CA LEU A 821 29.46 -12.95 -44.96
C LEU A 821 29.31 -13.87 -43.74
N SER A 822 29.70 -15.14 -43.90
CA SER A 822 29.81 -16.10 -42.82
C SER A 822 30.83 -17.17 -43.20
N THR A 823 31.08 -18.12 -42.29
CA THR A 823 31.96 -19.26 -42.53
C THR A 823 31.35 -20.55 -42.02
N LYS A 824 31.76 -21.70 -42.56
CA LYS A 824 31.33 -23.01 -42.06
C LYS A 824 31.57 -23.24 -40.56
N ASN A 825 32.46 -22.46 -39.93
CA ASN A 825 32.81 -22.58 -38.52
C ASN A 825 32.19 -21.47 -37.65
N SER A 826 31.42 -20.55 -38.23
CA SER A 826 30.80 -19.46 -37.46
C SER A 826 29.79 -19.98 -36.45
N PHE A 827 29.11 -21.09 -36.76
CA PHE A 827 28.23 -21.82 -35.87
C PHE A 827 28.68 -23.28 -35.74
N GLN A 828 28.61 -23.83 -34.53
CA GLN A 828 28.99 -25.22 -34.25
C GLN A 828 28.02 -25.86 -33.26
N LEU A 829 27.66 -27.12 -33.48
CA LEU A 829 26.84 -27.87 -32.54
C LEU A 829 27.67 -28.29 -31.32
N VAL A 830 27.15 -28.07 -30.11
CA VAL A 830 27.79 -28.58 -28.88
C VAL A 830 27.89 -30.10 -28.96
N GLY A 831 29.08 -30.65 -28.72
CA GLY A 831 29.35 -32.09 -28.82
C GLY A 831 29.43 -32.65 -30.25
N GLY A 832 29.19 -31.83 -31.29
CA GLY A 832 29.32 -32.20 -32.71
C GLY A 832 28.14 -33.00 -33.30
N TYR A 833 27.23 -33.50 -32.48
CA TYR A 833 25.97 -34.11 -32.89
C TYR A 833 24.93 -33.98 -31.78
N VAL A 834 23.65 -34.09 -32.14
CA VAL A 834 22.53 -34.29 -31.21
C VAL A 834 21.79 -35.56 -31.62
N ALA A 835 21.15 -36.23 -30.67
CA ALA A 835 20.47 -37.50 -30.92
C ALA A 835 19.06 -37.50 -30.34
N ASN A 836 18.12 -38.11 -31.07
CA ASN A 836 16.77 -38.38 -30.60
C ASN A 836 16.36 -39.79 -31.03
N GLY A 837 16.16 -40.68 -30.06
CA GLY A 837 15.96 -42.10 -30.32
C GLY A 837 17.13 -42.73 -31.10
N PRO A 838 16.88 -43.45 -32.21
CA PRO A 838 17.93 -44.05 -33.03
C PRO A 838 18.63 -43.06 -33.97
N TRP A 839 18.16 -41.81 -34.04
CA TRP A 839 18.62 -40.83 -35.01
C TRP A 839 19.71 -39.94 -34.42
N GLN A 840 20.84 -39.83 -35.11
CA GLN A 840 21.88 -38.83 -34.84
C GLN A 840 21.84 -37.75 -35.92
N TYR A 841 21.95 -36.49 -35.52
CA TYR A 841 22.00 -35.36 -36.43
C TYR A 841 23.27 -34.54 -36.21
N SER A 842 23.87 -34.08 -37.30
CA SER A 842 25.01 -33.17 -37.30
C SER A 842 24.64 -31.85 -37.98
N LEU A 843 25.38 -30.79 -37.69
CA LEU A 843 25.19 -29.48 -38.30
C LEU A 843 25.97 -29.42 -39.62
N TYR A 844 25.26 -29.14 -40.72
CA TYR A 844 25.84 -28.93 -42.05
C TYR A 844 25.64 -27.48 -42.48
N ALA A 845 26.68 -26.88 -43.07
CA ALA A 845 26.67 -25.51 -43.53
C ALA A 845 26.69 -25.47 -45.06
N PHE A 846 25.62 -24.97 -45.67
CA PHE A 846 25.52 -24.71 -47.10
C PHE A 846 25.94 -23.27 -47.35
N ALA A 847 26.93 -23.09 -48.24
CA ALA A 847 27.45 -21.77 -48.59
C ALA A 847 26.58 -21.10 -49.68
N PRO A 848 26.71 -19.78 -49.88
CA PRO A 848 26.05 -19.07 -50.99
C PRO A 848 26.29 -19.77 -52.34
N GLY A 849 25.21 -20.00 -53.09
CA GLY A 849 25.21 -20.77 -54.34
C GLY A 849 25.06 -22.30 -54.17
N THR A 850 24.98 -22.78 -52.93
CA THR A 850 24.69 -24.20 -52.61
C THR A 850 23.47 -24.37 -51.69
N SER A 851 22.99 -23.29 -51.08
CA SER A 851 21.74 -23.25 -50.32
C SER A 851 20.52 -23.29 -51.26
N SER A 852 19.33 -23.64 -50.75
CA SER A 852 18.11 -23.70 -51.58
C SER A 852 17.35 -22.37 -51.55
N GLU A 853 17.01 -21.80 -52.71
CA GLU A 853 16.16 -20.60 -52.77
C GLU A 853 14.79 -20.81 -52.08
N ASP A 854 14.22 -22.01 -52.21
CA ASP A 854 12.89 -22.35 -51.66
C ASP A 854 12.88 -22.42 -50.12
N GLU A 855 14.05 -22.51 -49.49
CA GLU A 855 14.22 -22.64 -48.03
C GLU A 855 14.58 -21.31 -47.34
N ARG A 856 14.70 -20.21 -48.11
CA ARG A 856 15.16 -18.91 -47.59
C ARG A 856 14.10 -18.25 -46.70
N LEU A 857 14.50 -17.83 -45.49
CA LEU A 857 13.66 -17.13 -44.50
C LEU A 857 14.13 -15.70 -44.19
N ILE A 858 15.38 -15.39 -44.52
CA ILE A 858 16.00 -14.06 -44.38
C ILE A 858 15.70 -13.16 -45.59
N SER A 859 15.87 -11.84 -45.44
CA SER A 859 15.61 -10.89 -46.53
C SER A 859 16.51 -11.13 -47.75
N GLY A 860 16.01 -10.84 -48.97
CA GLY A 860 16.72 -11.09 -50.23
C GLY A 860 16.02 -12.13 -51.12
N SER A 861 16.73 -12.65 -52.14
CA SER A 861 16.22 -13.65 -53.09
C SER A 861 17.33 -14.57 -53.59
N GLY A 862 16.98 -15.77 -54.05
CA GLY A 862 17.95 -16.73 -54.58
C GLY A 862 18.74 -17.50 -53.51
N ASP A 863 19.67 -18.32 -54.00
CA ASP A 863 20.55 -19.23 -53.25
C ASP A 863 21.78 -18.55 -52.61
N GLN A 864 21.88 -17.22 -52.68
CA GLN A 864 23.02 -16.46 -52.18
C GLN A 864 22.86 -16.16 -50.68
N TYR A 865 22.99 -17.19 -49.85
CA TYR A 865 23.04 -17.10 -48.38
C TYR A 865 23.66 -18.37 -47.78
N TRP A 866 24.07 -18.29 -46.51
CA TRP A 866 24.44 -19.46 -45.72
C TRP A 866 23.22 -20.06 -45.02
N ASP A 867 23.08 -21.38 -45.08
CA ASP A 867 22.09 -22.13 -44.30
C ASP A 867 22.80 -23.18 -43.44
N TYR A 868 22.60 -23.12 -42.12
CA TYR A 868 23.12 -24.09 -41.16
C TYR A 868 21.98 -25.01 -40.74
N ARG A 869 22.00 -26.22 -41.28
CA ARG A 869 20.90 -27.19 -41.17
C ARG A 869 21.31 -28.37 -40.29
N LEU A 870 20.35 -28.85 -39.51
CA LEU A 870 20.47 -30.08 -38.73
C LEU A 870 19.96 -31.24 -39.59
N GLU A 871 20.85 -32.15 -39.94
CA GLU A 871 20.56 -33.29 -40.83
C GLU A 871 21.14 -34.59 -40.27
N THR A 872 20.53 -35.72 -40.66
CA THR A 872 20.93 -37.05 -40.22
C THR A 872 22.39 -37.32 -40.56
N ARG A 873 23.13 -37.77 -39.55
CA ARG A 873 24.52 -38.18 -39.68
C ARG A 873 24.58 -39.62 -40.17
N TYR A 874 25.14 -39.84 -41.36
CA TYR A 874 25.50 -41.17 -41.83
C TYR A 874 26.83 -41.63 -41.20
N LEU A 875 26.81 -42.80 -40.57
CA LEU A 875 28.03 -43.52 -40.19
C LEU A 875 28.46 -44.38 -41.38
N THR A 876 29.69 -44.22 -41.85
CA THR A 876 30.28 -45.10 -42.87
C THR A 876 30.49 -46.50 -42.29
N GLU A 877 30.07 -47.54 -43.03
CA GLU A 877 30.30 -48.94 -42.66
C GLU A 877 31.82 -49.20 -42.53
N GLY A 878 32.29 -49.43 -41.30
CA GLY A 878 33.72 -49.56 -40.96
C GLY A 878 34.24 -48.61 -39.87
N ASP A 879 33.49 -47.54 -39.54
CA ASP A 879 33.80 -46.60 -38.45
C ASP A 879 33.02 -46.91 -37.14
N GLU A 880 32.44 -48.11 -37.03
CA GLU A 880 31.80 -48.55 -35.79
C GLU A 880 32.83 -48.66 -34.66
N PRO A 881 32.58 -48.13 -33.46
CA PRO A 881 33.46 -48.38 -32.32
C PRO A 881 33.52 -49.88 -32.07
N THR A 882 34.70 -50.48 -32.27
CA THR A 882 34.93 -51.87 -31.90
C THR A 882 34.77 -51.99 -30.39
N PRO A 883 33.96 -52.95 -29.89
CA PRO A 883 33.96 -53.27 -28.47
C PRO A 883 35.40 -53.52 -28.01
N ASP A 884 35.80 -52.96 -26.87
CA ASP A 884 37.04 -53.37 -26.22
C ASP A 884 36.85 -54.82 -25.77
N GLU A 885 37.26 -55.76 -26.63
CA GLU A 885 37.42 -57.16 -26.25
C GLU A 885 38.61 -57.22 -25.31
N GLY A 886 38.34 -56.95 -24.03
CA GLY A 886 39.32 -57.00 -22.96
C GLY A 886 40.21 -58.22 -23.12
N ASP A 887 41.52 -57.99 -23.14
CA ASP A 887 42.51 -59.05 -23.17
C ASP A 887 42.27 -59.98 -21.98
N SER A 888 41.69 -61.13 -22.28
CA SER A 888 41.55 -62.27 -21.41
C SER A 888 42.92 -62.96 -21.29
N GLY A 889 43.85 -62.23 -20.68
CA GLY A 889 45.21 -62.64 -20.40
C GLY A 889 45.49 -62.72 -18.90
N THR A 890 44.65 -63.40 -18.11
CA THR A 890 45.02 -64.31 -16.99
C THR A 890 43.80 -64.68 -16.13
N LYS A 891 43.61 -66.00 -15.95
CA LYS A 891 42.69 -66.61 -14.97
C LYS A 891 43.21 -66.42 -13.53
N PRO A 892 42.35 -66.57 -12.51
CA PRO A 892 42.54 -66.07 -11.15
C PRO A 892 43.50 -66.93 -10.32
N ASP A 893 44.26 -66.26 -9.45
CA ASP A 893 44.93 -66.88 -8.32
C ASP A 893 44.16 -66.56 -7.03
N ASP A 894 43.97 -67.62 -6.27
CA ASP A 894 43.25 -67.77 -5.04
C ASP A 894 44.15 -67.49 -3.83
N GLY A 895 43.56 -66.85 -2.81
CA GLY A 895 44.17 -66.65 -1.49
C GLY A 895 44.63 -65.21 -1.28
N GLY A 896 44.18 -64.47 -0.28
CA GLY A 896 43.71 -64.87 1.05
C GLY A 896 44.50 -64.07 2.07
N ASN A 897 43.82 -63.18 2.80
CA ASN A 897 44.00 -62.89 4.24
C ASN A 897 43.56 -61.47 4.61
N VAL A 898 42.55 -61.44 5.48
CA VAL A 898 42.31 -60.48 6.58
C VAL A 898 43.56 -60.55 7.50
N PRO A 899 44.05 -59.50 8.20
CA PRO A 899 43.24 -58.82 9.22
C PRO A 899 43.50 -57.35 9.58
N ASP A 900 42.45 -56.79 10.19
CA ASP A 900 42.42 -55.97 11.40
C ASP A 900 43.76 -55.79 12.13
N ASP A 901 44.18 -54.54 12.39
CA ASP A 901 44.48 -54.10 13.76
C ASP A 901 44.62 -52.57 13.83
N SER A 902 44.16 -52.08 14.97
CA SER A 902 44.36 -50.81 15.65
C SER A 902 45.77 -50.19 15.55
N GLY A 903 45.83 -48.87 15.81
CA GLY A 903 47.08 -48.27 16.28
C GLY A 903 47.28 -46.80 15.92
N THR A 904 46.74 -45.94 16.78
CA THR A 904 47.31 -44.66 17.27
C THR A 904 48.61 -44.14 16.62
N LYS A 905 48.62 -42.86 16.25
CA LYS A 905 49.82 -41.99 16.30
C LYS A 905 49.43 -40.52 16.60
N PRO A 906 50.37 -39.70 17.10
CA PRO A 906 50.14 -38.85 18.26
C PRO A 906 50.20 -37.36 17.92
N ASP A 907 49.84 -36.59 18.93
CA ASP A 907 50.10 -35.17 19.11
C ASP A 907 51.61 -34.89 19.29
N ASP A 908 52.16 -34.01 18.44
CA ASP A 908 53.34 -33.20 18.72
C ASP A 908 53.16 -31.79 18.10
N GLY A 909 52.83 -30.84 18.98
CA GLY A 909 52.53 -29.46 18.62
C GLY A 909 53.72 -28.51 18.47
N GLY A 910 53.37 -27.22 18.39
CA GLY A 910 54.23 -26.09 18.77
C GLY A 910 54.73 -25.20 17.65
N ASN A 911 53.88 -24.30 17.14
CA ASN A 911 53.97 -22.85 17.37
C ASN A 911 52.81 -22.08 16.74
#